data_AF-A0A930SA92-F1
#
_entry.id   AF-A0A930SA92-F1
#
_cell.length_a   1.000
_cell.length_b   1.000
_cell.length_c   1.000
_cell.angle_alpha   90.00
_cell.angle_beta   90.00
_cell.angle_gamma   90.00
#
_symmetry.space_group_name_H-M   'P 1'
#
loop_
_entity.id
_entity.type
_entity.pdbx_description
1 polymer ?
#
loop_
_entity_poly.entity_id
_entity_poly.type
_entity_poly.pdbx_seq_one_letter_code
_entity_poly.pdbx_strand_id
1 'polypeptide(L)'
;MKNLFFEKRCRYSIRKLSIGACSLMIGSALFASPALAEQVGVPETAANTSAQATSASETANPDTAAIEKQLEETENKVAEQPISENTPAITDLVNEKEEAKPASTDKADKPAQPTDKEEVKPEEAPQVAEKKADKSTLADVPKNEEKSLRPKEIKFDTWEDLLKWEPGAREDDPINRSSVELAKRHRGQLVNEKASRRAKVQALANTNSKAKDHASVGGEEFKAYAFDYWQYLDSMVFWEGLVPTPDVIDAGHRNGVPVYGTLFFNWSNSIADQEKFAAALKQDADGTFPIARKLVDLAKYYGFDGYFINQETTGELVEPLGEKMRQFMLYTKEYAAKVNHPIKYAWYDAMTYKYGRYHEDGLGDYNYQFMQKEGDKVPADQFFANFNWNKEKNDHSVEMAKWLERSQYDVFAGLELQQGGSYKTKVKWDALLDEKGKLRLSLGLFAPDTITSLGKTGEDYHKNEDIFFTGYQGDPTAQKPADKEWYGIANLVADRTPAVGRTFTTSFNTGHGRKWFVDGKVSKDSEWNYRSVSGVLPTWRWWQTSTGEKLRAEYDFTDAYNGGNSLKFSGDVVGKTDQDVNLYSTKLEVTEKTKLRVAHKGGKGSKVYMAFSTTPDYKFDDANAWKELTRSDDWTNEEFDLGSLAGKTIYAVKLFFEHEGAVKNYQFNLGQLTISDNHQTPQAPTGLSVVKQSLKNAQEAEAVVQFAGNKDADFYEVYEKDGDNWRLLTGSSASTIYLPKVSRSANATGTTQELKVVAVGKNGLRSEAATASFNWGMTVQDTTLPRPLAENIVPGAKVIGSTFPNTEGGEGIEGMLNGTITSLSDKWSSGQLSGSVDIRLTKPRTVVRWVMDHAGAGGESVNDGLMNTKDFDLYYKDTDGEWKLAKEVRGNKAHVTDITLDKPITAQDWRLKVIT
;
A
#
# COMPACT_ATOMS: atom_id res chain seq x y z
N MET A 1 -17.17 -39.09 48.02
CA MET A 1 -17.48 -37.75 48.58
C MET A 1 -17.97 -36.84 47.46
N LYS A 2 -18.43 -35.62 47.76
CA LYS A 2 -19.08 -34.73 46.79
C LYS A 2 -18.09 -34.05 45.84
N ASN A 3 -18.57 -33.66 44.66
CA ASN A 3 -17.89 -32.80 43.69
C ASN A 3 -17.58 -31.41 44.28
N LEU A 4 -16.55 -30.74 43.76
CA LEU A 4 -16.62 -29.37 43.20
C LEU A 4 -15.26 -28.92 42.63
N PHE A 5 -15.14 -28.87 41.30
CA PHE A 5 -14.07 -28.15 40.59
C PHE A 5 -14.62 -27.56 39.28
N PHE A 6 -15.33 -26.44 39.41
CA PHE A 6 -15.34 -25.41 38.38
C PHE A 6 -13.99 -24.64 38.49
N GLU A 7 -13.50 -23.86 37.51
CA GLU A 7 -14.21 -23.07 36.51
C GLU A 7 -13.52 -23.07 35.14
N LYS A 8 -14.32 -22.82 34.09
CA LYS A 8 -13.82 -22.40 32.77
C LYS A 8 -13.44 -20.91 32.85
N ARG A 9 -12.22 -20.53 32.45
CA ARG A 9 -11.75 -19.13 32.48
C ARG A 9 -11.60 -18.55 31.07
N CYS A 10 -12.34 -17.48 30.78
CA CYS A 10 -12.17 -16.66 29.56
C CYS A 10 -11.41 -15.36 29.92
N ARG A 11 -10.85 -14.66 28.93
CA ARG A 11 -10.28 -13.29 29.06
C ARG A 11 -10.76 -12.46 27.87
N TYR A 12 -10.83 -11.13 28.00
CA TYR A 12 -11.51 -10.24 27.05
C TYR A 12 -10.86 -8.81 27.04
N SER A 13 -11.36 -7.84 26.25
CA SER A 13 -10.80 -6.47 26.07
C SER A 13 -11.83 -5.42 25.58
N ILE A 14 -11.53 -4.10 25.68
CA ILE A 14 -12.38 -2.98 25.23
C ILE A 14 -11.51 -1.85 24.64
N ARG A 15 -11.35 -1.81 23.31
CA ARG A 15 -10.30 -1.02 22.64
C ARG A 15 -10.72 0.39 22.22
N LYS A 16 -10.41 1.37 23.09
CA LYS A 16 -9.95 2.75 22.79
C LYS A 16 -10.77 3.88 23.42
N LEU A 17 -10.08 4.97 23.73
CA LEU A 17 -10.62 6.30 24.04
C LEU A 17 -9.49 7.32 23.80
N SER A 18 -9.83 8.54 23.42
CA SER A 18 -8.91 9.68 23.45
C SER A 18 -9.66 10.94 23.88
N ILE A 19 -9.12 11.61 24.91
CA ILE A 19 -9.58 12.94 25.33
C ILE A 19 -8.50 13.91 24.87
N GLY A 20 -8.90 14.90 24.08
CA GLY A 20 -8.01 15.57 23.15
C GLY A 20 -7.52 16.94 23.59
N ALA A 21 -6.44 17.36 22.93
CA ALA A 21 -6.17 18.77 22.66
C ALA A 21 -5.84 18.90 21.16
N CYS A 22 -6.84 19.25 20.34
CA CYS A 22 -6.60 19.50 18.93
C CYS A 22 -5.80 20.80 18.77
N SER A 23 -4.63 20.74 18.11
CA SER A 23 -3.86 21.93 17.72
C SER A 23 -4.51 22.68 16.56
N LEU A 24 -5.72 23.20 16.78
CA LEU A 24 -6.33 24.21 15.90
C LEU A 24 -5.55 25.51 16.04
N MET A 25 -4.96 25.98 14.94
CA MET A 25 -4.31 27.29 14.85
C MET A 25 -5.34 28.38 15.14
N ILE A 26 -5.17 29.10 16.26
CA ILE A 26 -6.03 30.23 16.62
C ILE A 26 -5.68 31.42 15.70
N GLY A 27 -6.37 31.48 14.57
CA GLY A 27 -6.45 32.69 13.75
C GLY A 27 -7.25 33.76 14.48
N SER A 28 -6.58 34.60 15.26
CA SER A 28 -7.21 35.67 16.05
C SER A 28 -7.92 36.71 15.17
N ALA A 29 -9.22 36.54 15.00
CA ALA A 29 -10.09 37.51 14.32
C ALA A 29 -10.30 38.78 15.17
N LEU A 30 -9.31 39.67 15.19
CA LEU A 30 -9.35 40.96 15.88
C LEU A 30 -8.94 42.13 14.97
N PHE A 31 -9.80 42.45 14.01
CA PHE A 31 -10.02 43.84 13.62
C PHE A 31 -11.50 44.17 13.75
N ALA A 32 -11.83 44.97 14.77
CA ALA A 32 -13.18 45.46 14.98
C ALA A 32 -13.51 46.55 13.95
N SER A 33 -14.65 46.42 13.27
CA SER A 33 -15.32 47.52 12.58
C SER A 33 -16.63 47.80 13.31
N PRO A 34 -16.88 49.03 13.80
CA PRO A 34 -18.10 49.34 14.54
C PRO A 34 -19.31 49.52 13.62
N ALA A 35 -20.48 49.27 14.21
CA ALA A 35 -21.86 49.66 13.87
C ALA A 35 -22.09 50.62 12.67
N LEU A 36 -23.19 50.51 11.89
CA LEU A 36 -24.57 50.30 12.34
C LEU A 36 -25.42 49.46 11.36
N ALA A 37 -26.60 49.03 11.82
CA ALA A 37 -27.74 48.73 10.96
C ALA A 37 -28.94 49.61 11.39
N GLU A 38 -29.55 50.33 10.45
CA GLU A 38 -30.89 50.91 10.61
C GLU A 38 -31.61 51.00 9.25
N GLN A 39 -32.87 51.45 9.22
CA GLN A 39 -33.90 50.98 8.29
C GLN A 39 -34.31 51.94 7.15
N VAL A 40 -35.27 51.46 6.35
CA VAL A 40 -36.26 52.18 5.50
C VAL A 40 -35.89 52.37 4.01
N GLY A 41 -36.75 51.88 3.11
CA GLY A 41 -36.71 52.24 1.67
C GLY A 41 -37.30 51.22 0.68
N VAL A 42 -38.62 51.25 0.47
CA VAL A 42 -39.34 50.74 -0.72
C VAL A 42 -40.37 51.83 -1.11
N PRO A 43 -40.85 51.98 -2.36
CA PRO A 43 -40.85 50.98 -3.45
C PRO A 43 -40.56 51.49 -4.90
N GLU A 44 -40.72 50.55 -5.85
CA GLU A 44 -41.52 50.69 -7.09
C GLU A 44 -40.92 50.97 -8.51
N THR A 45 -41.69 50.47 -9.49
CA THR A 45 -41.76 50.79 -10.94
C THR A 45 -40.69 50.33 -11.95
N ALA A 46 -41.06 49.25 -12.66
CA ALA A 46 -41.51 49.28 -14.07
C ALA A 46 -40.61 48.74 -15.24
N ALA A 47 -41.17 47.70 -15.87
CA ALA A 47 -41.37 47.53 -17.32
C ALA A 47 -40.20 47.26 -18.28
N ASN A 48 -40.15 46.00 -18.73
CA ASN A 48 -40.17 45.55 -20.13
C ASN A 48 -39.61 46.46 -21.24
N THR A 49 -38.71 45.89 -22.05
CA THR A 49 -38.97 45.83 -23.50
C THR A 49 -38.35 44.57 -24.11
N SER A 50 -39.05 43.96 -25.06
CA SER A 50 -38.58 42.82 -25.85
C SER A 50 -38.16 43.26 -27.25
N ALA A 51 -37.13 42.61 -27.79
CA ALA A 51 -36.83 42.61 -29.22
C ALA A 51 -36.33 41.20 -29.59
N GLN A 52 -36.84 40.64 -30.69
CA GLN A 52 -36.60 39.24 -31.05
C GLN A 52 -36.17 39.13 -32.51
N ALA A 53 -35.07 38.40 -32.73
CA ALA A 53 -34.59 37.81 -33.99
C ALA A 53 -34.45 38.71 -35.25
N THR A 54 -33.28 38.62 -35.88
CA THR A 54 -33.20 38.01 -37.22
C THR A 54 -31.79 37.46 -37.47
N SER A 55 -31.69 36.52 -38.40
CA SER A 55 -30.49 35.73 -38.69
C SER A 55 -29.73 36.23 -39.92
N ALA A 56 -28.41 36.10 -39.90
CA ALA A 56 -27.57 36.05 -41.09
C ALA A 56 -26.59 34.86 -40.98
N SER A 57 -26.28 34.23 -42.11
CA SER A 57 -25.39 33.07 -42.24
C SER A 57 -24.06 33.45 -42.91
N GLU A 58 -23.23 32.43 -43.18
CA GLU A 58 -21.93 32.51 -43.88
C GLU A 58 -20.76 33.02 -43.01
N THR A 59 -19.53 32.48 -43.09
CA THR A 59 -19.00 31.38 -43.94
C THR A 59 -17.98 30.56 -43.16
N ALA A 60 -17.80 29.27 -43.50
CA ALA A 60 -16.76 28.43 -42.92
C ALA A 60 -15.41 28.65 -43.63
N ASN A 61 -14.31 28.68 -42.86
CA ASN A 61 -12.95 28.82 -43.39
C ASN A 61 -12.22 27.45 -43.28
N PRO A 62 -11.56 26.94 -44.34
CA PRO A 62 -11.17 25.52 -44.41
C PRO A 62 -9.86 25.14 -43.67
N ASP A 63 -9.03 26.11 -43.29
CA ASP A 63 -7.64 25.85 -42.89
C ASP A 63 -7.46 25.15 -41.52
N THR A 64 -8.46 25.20 -40.63
CA THR A 64 -8.34 24.64 -39.27
C THR A 64 -8.10 23.12 -39.30
N ALA A 65 -8.82 22.40 -40.17
CA ALA A 65 -8.73 20.94 -40.25
C ALA A 65 -7.41 20.43 -40.87
N ALA A 66 -6.72 21.26 -41.65
CA ALA A 66 -5.39 20.94 -42.18
C ALA A 66 -4.32 21.05 -41.07
N ILE A 67 -4.46 22.04 -40.19
CA ILE A 67 -3.54 22.28 -39.07
C ILE A 67 -3.67 21.19 -38.00
N GLU A 68 -4.90 20.80 -37.61
CA GLU A 68 -5.11 19.70 -36.66
C GLU A 68 -4.49 18.39 -37.16
N LYS A 69 -4.63 18.07 -38.46
CA LYS A 69 -4.04 16.85 -39.03
C LYS A 69 -2.51 16.88 -39.11
N GLN A 70 -1.90 18.03 -39.41
CA GLN A 70 -0.43 18.17 -39.36
C GLN A 70 0.12 18.09 -37.92
N LEU A 71 -0.65 18.53 -36.93
CA LEU A 71 -0.31 18.35 -35.53
C LEU A 71 -0.37 16.86 -35.13
N GLU A 72 -1.42 16.12 -35.48
CA GLU A 72 -1.50 14.67 -35.22
C GLU A 72 -0.39 13.86 -35.89
N GLU A 73 -0.04 14.17 -37.15
CA GLU A 73 1.06 13.50 -37.87
C GLU A 73 2.46 13.87 -37.31
N THR A 74 2.58 14.99 -36.59
CA THR A 74 3.81 15.40 -35.89
C THR A 74 3.88 14.81 -34.48
N GLU A 75 2.79 14.82 -33.71
CA GLU A 75 2.73 14.26 -32.35
C GLU A 75 3.03 12.75 -32.34
N ASN A 76 2.55 11.99 -33.33
CA ASN A 76 2.86 10.57 -33.45
C ASN A 76 4.37 10.29 -33.66
N LYS A 77 5.13 11.22 -34.26
CA LYS A 77 6.59 11.08 -34.43
C LYS A 77 7.39 11.49 -33.19
N VAL A 78 6.87 12.38 -32.36
CA VAL A 78 7.50 12.72 -31.06
C VAL A 78 7.27 11.61 -30.02
N ALA A 79 6.22 10.80 -30.19
CA ALA A 79 6.03 9.57 -29.42
C ALA A 79 7.01 8.43 -29.77
N GLU A 80 7.76 8.54 -30.88
CA GLU A 80 8.72 7.53 -31.38
C GLU A 80 10.16 8.06 -31.39
N GLN A 81 10.69 8.44 -30.22
CA GLN A 81 12.14 8.49 -30.01
C GLN A 81 12.59 7.37 -29.07
N PRO A 82 13.52 6.49 -29.49
CA PRO A 82 14.04 5.43 -28.65
C PRO A 82 14.98 6.00 -27.58
N ILE A 83 14.85 5.52 -26.34
CA ILE A 83 15.97 5.56 -25.38
C ILE A 83 17.08 4.71 -26.00
N SER A 84 18.25 5.31 -26.23
CA SER A 84 19.30 4.67 -27.02
C SER A 84 19.84 3.40 -26.35
N GLU A 85 19.60 2.24 -26.96
CA GLU A 85 20.25 0.99 -26.58
C GLU A 85 21.75 1.08 -26.90
N ASN A 86 22.58 0.90 -25.87
CA ASN A 86 24.03 0.77 -26.01
C ASN A 86 24.47 -0.44 -25.18
N THR A 87 24.23 -1.63 -25.72
CA THR A 87 24.62 -2.91 -25.12
C THR A 87 25.74 -3.54 -25.96
N PRO A 88 27.01 -3.49 -25.51
CA PRO A 88 28.04 -4.35 -26.05
C PRO A 88 27.71 -5.81 -25.70
N ALA A 89 27.64 -6.68 -26.71
CA ALA A 89 27.47 -8.11 -26.48
C ALA A 89 28.73 -8.70 -25.82
N ILE A 90 28.56 -9.54 -24.80
CA ILE A 90 29.64 -10.32 -24.20
C ILE A 90 29.24 -11.80 -24.20
N THR A 91 29.62 -12.49 -25.27
CA THR A 91 29.76 -13.95 -25.33
C THR A 91 31.03 -14.27 -26.10
N ASP A 92 32.16 -14.33 -25.39
CA ASP A 92 33.14 -15.42 -25.52
C ASP A 92 34.36 -15.16 -24.62
N LEU A 93 34.74 -16.21 -23.87
CA LEU A 93 36.07 -16.60 -23.38
C LEU A 93 35.92 -17.37 -22.05
N VAL A 94 36.00 -18.70 -22.14
CA VAL A 94 36.05 -19.61 -20.99
C VAL A 94 37.27 -20.50 -21.15
N ASN A 95 38.01 -20.69 -20.05
CA ASN A 95 39.21 -21.51 -19.88
C ASN A 95 40.48 -21.06 -20.62
N GLU A 96 41.54 -20.85 -19.84
CA GLU A 96 42.64 -21.82 -19.84
C GLU A 96 43.16 -22.02 -18.40
N LYS A 97 43.88 -23.13 -18.16
CA LYS A 97 44.41 -23.57 -16.85
C LYS A 97 45.79 -24.19 -17.06
N GLU A 98 46.75 -23.87 -16.19
CA GLU A 98 47.73 -24.76 -15.53
C GLU A 98 48.67 -23.86 -14.69
N GLU A 99 48.80 -24.06 -13.36
CA GLU A 99 49.64 -25.04 -12.64
C GLU A 99 51.16 -24.76 -12.65
N ALA A 100 51.70 -24.47 -11.46
CA ALA A 100 53.10 -24.76 -11.11
C ALA A 100 53.28 -24.86 -9.57
N LYS A 101 53.97 -25.91 -9.10
CA LYS A 101 54.43 -26.18 -7.72
C LYS A 101 55.79 -26.90 -7.83
N PRO A 102 56.76 -26.77 -6.90
CA PRO A 102 56.78 -27.57 -5.66
C PRO A 102 57.43 -26.87 -4.42
N ALA A 103 57.10 -27.21 -3.16
CA ALA A 103 57.80 -28.09 -2.18
C ALA A 103 59.21 -27.64 -1.70
N SER A 104 59.67 -27.89 -0.45
CA SER A 104 59.12 -28.64 0.71
C SER A 104 59.10 -27.80 2.03
N THR A 105 59.53 -28.12 3.28
CA THR A 105 60.32 -29.22 3.92
C THR A 105 59.86 -29.47 5.40
N ASP A 106 60.74 -29.53 6.42
CA ASP A 106 60.53 -30.23 7.71
C ASP A 106 60.87 -29.46 9.03
N LYS A 107 60.02 -29.68 10.06
CA LYS A 107 60.28 -30.05 11.50
C LYS A 107 61.04 -29.18 12.56
N ALA A 108 60.32 -28.99 13.69
CA ALA A 108 60.61 -29.47 15.08
C ALA A 108 61.05 -28.55 16.27
N ASP A 109 60.40 -28.86 17.42
CA ASP A 109 60.75 -28.81 18.87
C ASP A 109 60.96 -27.52 19.72
N LYS A 110 60.18 -27.47 20.84
CA LYS A 110 60.46 -27.21 22.30
C LYS A 110 61.53 -26.19 22.77
N PRO A 111 61.41 -25.56 23.98
CA PRO A 111 61.02 -26.17 25.28
C PRO A 111 60.05 -25.34 26.17
N ALA A 112 60.09 -25.46 27.52
CA ALA A 112 59.01 -25.07 28.45
C ALA A 112 59.44 -24.56 29.86
N GLN A 113 58.50 -23.85 30.53
CA GLN A 113 58.33 -23.58 31.98
C GLN A 113 59.44 -22.79 32.75
N PRO A 114 59.11 -22.10 33.88
CA PRO A 114 58.97 -22.76 35.20
C PRO A 114 57.89 -22.19 36.18
N THR A 115 57.75 -22.88 37.34
CA THR A 115 57.21 -22.55 38.71
C THR A 115 56.62 -21.16 39.03
N ASP A 116 55.64 -20.98 39.93
CA ASP A 116 55.46 -21.47 41.34
C ASP A 116 53.94 -21.35 41.73
N LYS A 117 53.31 -21.72 42.88
CA LYS A 117 53.70 -22.31 44.20
C LYS A 117 52.50 -23.11 44.81
N GLU A 118 52.34 -23.16 46.15
CA GLU A 118 51.39 -23.96 46.95
C GLU A 118 50.89 -23.24 48.24
N GLU A 119 50.00 -23.93 48.99
CA GLU A 119 49.61 -23.87 50.43
C GLU A 119 48.10 -23.58 50.67
N VAL A 120 47.35 -24.26 51.58
CA VAL A 120 47.60 -25.46 52.42
C VAL A 120 46.26 -26.18 52.78
N LYS A 121 46.30 -27.43 53.29
CA LYS A 121 45.15 -28.29 53.68
C LYS A 121 45.11 -28.51 55.21
N PRO A 122 43.95 -28.65 55.89
CA PRO A 122 43.34 -29.98 56.19
C PRO A 122 41.79 -29.96 56.07
N GLU A 123 41.02 -31.05 55.84
CA GLU A 123 41.11 -32.49 56.11
C GLU A 123 40.50 -32.96 57.46
N GLU A 124 39.26 -33.47 57.41
CA GLU A 124 38.74 -34.56 58.27
C GLU A 124 37.50 -35.24 57.64
N ALA A 125 37.19 -36.49 58.03
CA ALA A 125 36.10 -37.35 57.53
C ALA A 125 35.91 -38.57 58.50
N PRO A 126 35.01 -39.57 58.28
CA PRO A 126 33.88 -39.71 57.34
C PRO A 126 32.55 -40.20 58.02
N GLN A 127 31.46 -40.40 57.26
CA GLN A 127 30.69 -41.68 57.13
C GLN A 127 29.22 -41.52 56.61
N VAL A 128 28.88 -42.36 55.62
CA VAL A 128 27.62 -43.10 55.32
C VAL A 128 26.35 -42.69 56.12
N ALA A 129 25.17 -42.41 55.53
CA ALA A 129 24.39 -43.35 54.71
C ALA A 129 23.19 -42.77 53.87
N GLU A 130 22.72 -43.62 52.93
CA GLU A 130 21.39 -43.72 52.28
C GLU A 130 20.71 -42.56 51.50
N LYS A 131 20.66 -42.80 50.18
CA LYS A 131 19.69 -42.38 49.13
C LYS A 131 18.43 -41.57 49.53
N LYS A 132 18.24 -40.46 48.81
CA LYS A 132 16.98 -40.17 48.07
C LYS A 132 17.32 -39.68 46.65
N ALA A 133 16.39 -39.84 45.72
CA ALA A 133 16.58 -39.44 44.33
C ALA A 133 16.06 -38.01 44.12
N ASP A 134 16.88 -37.15 43.52
CA ASP A 134 16.51 -35.80 43.15
C ASP A 134 16.30 -35.64 41.65
N LYS A 135 15.42 -34.71 41.26
CA LYS A 135 15.11 -34.45 39.85
C LYS A 135 16.07 -33.41 39.30
N SER A 136 16.66 -33.68 38.14
CA SER A 136 17.33 -32.65 37.34
C SER A 136 16.32 -31.59 36.89
N THR A 137 16.31 -30.43 37.56
CA THR A 137 15.64 -29.23 37.05
C THR A 137 16.37 -28.77 35.79
N LEU A 138 15.69 -28.81 34.65
CA LEU A 138 16.13 -28.08 33.45
C LEU A 138 16.20 -26.59 33.80
N ALA A 139 17.27 -25.92 33.36
CA ALA A 139 17.48 -24.50 33.63
C ALA A 139 16.43 -23.63 32.93
N ASP A 140 16.10 -22.48 33.53
CA ASP A 140 15.18 -21.51 32.95
C ASP A 140 15.65 -21.01 31.57
N VAL A 141 14.68 -20.73 30.69
CA VAL A 141 14.92 -20.18 29.35
C VAL A 141 15.66 -18.84 29.48
N PRO A 142 16.78 -18.61 28.76
CA PRO A 142 17.52 -17.37 28.84
C PRO A 142 16.66 -16.16 28.46
N LYS A 143 16.58 -15.17 29.35
CA LYS A 143 16.08 -13.83 29.03
C LYS A 143 17.12 -13.05 28.22
N ASN A 144 17.35 -13.48 26.99
CA ASN A 144 17.81 -12.55 25.97
C ASN A 144 16.64 -11.66 25.57
N GLU A 145 16.91 -10.40 25.27
CA GLU A 145 15.98 -9.58 24.48
C GLU A 145 15.99 -10.15 23.06
N GLU A 146 14.90 -10.81 22.66
CA GLU A 146 14.81 -11.38 21.32
C GLU A 146 14.82 -10.27 20.27
N LYS A 147 15.92 -10.19 19.50
CA LYS A 147 15.93 -9.49 18.21
C LYS A 147 14.85 -10.12 17.33
N SER A 148 13.70 -9.47 17.21
CA SER A 148 12.60 -9.97 16.38
C SER A 148 13.08 -10.15 14.93
N LEU A 149 12.64 -11.24 14.31
CA LEU A 149 12.98 -11.56 12.92
C LEU A 149 12.19 -10.73 11.89
N ARG A 150 11.26 -9.91 12.37
CA ARG A 150 10.33 -9.13 11.58
C ARG A 150 11.05 -7.94 10.90
N PRO A 151 11.05 -7.86 9.56
CA PRO A 151 11.67 -6.73 8.86
C PRO A 151 10.89 -5.43 9.15
N LYS A 152 11.59 -4.30 9.24
CA LYS A 152 11.01 -3.01 9.66
C LYS A 152 11.28 -1.92 8.63
N GLU A 153 10.43 -0.89 8.67
CA GLU A 153 10.66 0.36 7.92
C GLU A 153 12.03 0.96 8.27
N ILE A 154 12.74 1.45 7.26
CA ILE A 154 14.07 2.03 7.44
C ILE A 154 13.92 3.52 7.76
N LYS A 155 14.34 3.90 8.98
CA LYS A 155 14.30 5.27 9.49
C LYS A 155 15.65 5.64 10.09
N PHE A 156 15.97 6.93 10.04
CA PHE A 156 17.23 7.51 10.55
C PHE A 156 16.87 8.68 11.46
N ASP A 157 17.34 8.64 12.71
CA ASP A 157 17.06 9.69 13.69
C ASP A 157 17.90 10.95 13.40
N THR A 158 19.17 10.74 12.99
CA THR A 158 20.14 11.79 12.67
C THR A 158 20.69 11.67 11.25
N TRP A 159 21.31 12.75 10.74
CA TRP A 159 22.03 12.70 9.47
C TRP A 159 23.33 11.91 9.57
N GLU A 160 23.95 11.89 10.75
CA GLU A 160 25.10 11.07 11.06
C GLU A 160 24.79 9.58 10.88
N ASP A 161 23.57 9.13 11.17
CA ASP A 161 23.17 7.73 10.96
C ASP A 161 22.92 7.39 9.49
N LEU A 162 22.39 8.34 8.69
CA LEU A 162 22.32 8.20 7.24
C LEU A 162 23.73 8.19 6.61
N LEU A 163 24.67 8.98 7.12
CA LEU A 163 26.05 9.00 6.65
C LEU A 163 26.82 7.71 7.02
N LYS A 164 26.42 7.01 8.09
CA LYS A 164 26.93 5.67 8.48
C LYS A 164 26.25 4.51 7.75
N TRP A 165 25.13 4.73 7.07
CA TRP A 165 24.42 3.64 6.37
C TRP A 165 25.28 3.11 5.22
N GLU A 166 25.42 1.78 5.15
CA GLU A 166 26.10 1.11 4.03
C GLU A 166 25.26 -0.07 3.49
N PRO A 167 25.33 -0.36 2.18
CA PRO A 167 24.61 -1.47 1.55
C PRO A 167 24.82 -2.82 2.24
N GLY A 168 23.74 -3.40 2.79
CA GLY A 168 23.76 -4.73 3.40
C GLY A 168 24.24 -4.77 4.84
N ALA A 169 24.43 -3.61 5.48
CA ALA A 169 24.83 -3.52 6.88
C ALA A 169 23.69 -3.83 7.87
N ARG A 170 22.43 -3.84 7.44
CA ARG A 170 21.28 -4.14 8.32
C ARG A 170 20.85 -5.60 8.23
N GLU A 171 20.38 -6.13 9.36
CA GLU A 171 19.89 -7.51 9.46
C GLU A 171 18.62 -7.83 8.65
N ASP A 172 17.87 -6.81 8.21
CA ASP A 172 16.64 -6.90 7.42
C ASP A 172 16.80 -6.44 5.95
N ASP A 173 17.99 -5.99 5.55
CA ASP A 173 18.27 -5.55 4.18
C ASP A 173 17.91 -6.58 3.09
N PRO A 174 18.16 -7.90 3.24
CA PRO A 174 17.81 -8.88 2.21
C PRO A 174 16.30 -9.05 1.98
N ILE A 175 15.45 -8.45 2.82
CA ILE A 175 13.99 -8.47 2.74
C ILE A 175 13.45 -7.08 2.38
N ASN A 176 14.07 -6.01 2.87
CA ASN A 176 13.66 -4.62 2.63
C ASN A 176 13.96 -4.08 1.22
N ARG A 177 14.70 -4.81 0.39
CA ARG A 177 14.95 -4.43 -1.02
C ARG A 177 13.82 -4.90 -1.92
N SER A 178 13.37 -4.04 -2.84
CA SER A 178 12.52 -4.46 -3.94
C SER A 178 13.19 -5.54 -4.77
N SER A 179 12.38 -6.44 -5.34
CA SER A 179 12.80 -7.52 -6.22
C SER A 179 12.10 -7.49 -7.58
N VAL A 180 11.43 -6.37 -7.91
CA VAL A 180 10.74 -6.14 -9.18
C VAL A 180 11.31 -4.90 -9.87
N GLU A 181 11.71 -5.04 -11.14
CA GLU A 181 12.14 -3.90 -11.96
C GLU A 181 10.93 -3.07 -12.43
N LEU A 182 11.09 -1.75 -12.53
CA LEU A 182 10.02 -0.85 -12.97
C LEU A 182 9.56 -1.18 -14.40
N ALA A 183 8.32 -1.71 -14.53
CA ALA A 183 7.79 -2.15 -15.81
C ALA A 183 7.54 -1.00 -16.80
N LYS A 184 7.81 -1.26 -18.08
CA LYS A 184 7.46 -0.34 -19.18
C LYS A 184 5.94 -0.31 -19.35
N ARG A 185 5.35 0.87 -19.54
CA ARG A 185 3.91 1.05 -19.82
C ARG A 185 3.64 1.54 -21.24
N HIS A 186 2.56 1.04 -21.83
CA HIS A 186 1.91 1.64 -23.00
C HIS A 186 0.78 2.58 -22.56
N ARG A 187 0.43 3.56 -23.40
CA ARG A 187 -0.72 4.45 -23.24
C ARG A 187 -1.64 4.26 -24.45
N GLY A 188 -2.81 3.69 -24.22
CA GLY A 188 -3.74 3.30 -25.28
C GLY A 188 -4.53 4.46 -25.90
N GLN A 189 -5.59 4.12 -26.63
CA GLN A 189 -6.59 5.10 -27.08
C GLN A 189 -7.32 5.72 -25.86
N LEU A 190 -7.72 6.98 -25.97
CA LEU A 190 -8.58 7.62 -24.98
C LEU A 190 -9.97 6.98 -25.00
N VAL A 191 -10.37 6.34 -23.90
CA VAL A 191 -11.73 5.78 -23.73
C VAL A 191 -12.75 6.81 -23.21
N ASN A 192 -12.28 7.96 -22.72
CA ASN A 192 -13.13 9.08 -22.29
C ASN A 192 -12.80 10.35 -23.10
N GLU A 193 -13.82 11.05 -23.59
CA GLU A 193 -13.64 12.28 -24.38
C GLU A 193 -13.00 13.43 -23.59
N LYS A 194 -13.19 13.51 -22.26
CA LYS A 194 -12.61 14.56 -21.40
C LYS A 194 -11.19 14.24 -20.93
N ALA A 195 -10.78 12.98 -20.99
CA ALA A 195 -9.47 12.57 -20.50
C ALA A 195 -8.32 13.24 -21.27
N SER A 196 -7.24 13.55 -20.55
CA SER A 196 -6.00 14.11 -21.08
C SER A 196 -4.88 13.08 -21.09
N ARG A 197 -4.15 12.98 -22.21
CA ARG A 197 -2.88 12.24 -22.29
C ARG A 197 -1.71 13.00 -21.65
N ARG A 198 -1.86 14.30 -21.37
CA ARG A 198 -0.79 15.19 -20.87
C ARG A 198 -0.84 15.41 -19.37
N ALA A 199 -2.04 15.45 -18.78
CA ALA A 199 -2.22 15.49 -17.34
C ALA A 199 -1.70 14.21 -16.67
N LYS A 200 -1.15 14.37 -15.48
CA LYS A 200 -0.55 13.32 -14.65
C LYS A 200 -1.23 13.30 -13.27
N VAL A 201 -1.01 12.23 -12.51
CA VAL A 201 -1.52 12.08 -11.14
C VAL A 201 -0.39 11.60 -10.26
N GLN A 202 -0.13 12.28 -9.14
CA GLN A 202 0.81 11.85 -8.12
C GLN A 202 0.06 11.64 -6.81
N ALA A 203 0.31 10.54 -6.12
CA ALA A 203 -0.34 10.21 -4.85
C ALA A 203 0.68 10.27 -3.70
N LEU A 204 0.40 11.08 -2.67
CA LEU A 204 1.17 11.19 -1.42
C LEU A 204 0.42 10.40 -0.35
N ALA A 205 0.72 9.11 -0.22
CA ALA A 205 -0.09 8.18 0.57
C ALA A 205 0.64 7.69 1.83
N ASN A 206 -0.12 7.58 2.93
CA ASN A 206 0.21 6.72 4.06
C ASN A 206 -0.18 5.29 3.68
N THR A 207 0.75 4.58 3.07
CA THR A 207 0.57 3.21 2.59
C THR A 207 0.47 2.16 3.70
N ASN A 208 1.10 2.35 4.86
CA ASN A 208 1.38 1.28 5.82
C ASN A 208 0.50 1.29 7.08
N SER A 209 0.42 0.13 7.72
CA SER A 209 -0.29 -0.07 8.99
C SER A 209 0.45 0.70 10.11
N LYS A 210 -0.22 1.65 10.77
CA LYS A 210 0.39 2.43 11.87
C LYS A 210 0.59 1.63 13.16
N ALA A 211 0.22 0.35 13.19
CA ALA A 211 0.42 -0.51 14.34
C ALA A 211 1.91 -0.63 14.71
N LYS A 212 2.26 -0.35 15.98
CA LYS A 212 3.64 -0.31 16.51
C LYS A 212 4.56 -1.43 16.00
N ASP A 213 4.01 -2.65 15.89
CA ASP A 213 4.78 -3.86 15.67
C ASP A 213 4.58 -4.51 14.30
N HIS A 214 4.04 -3.78 13.31
CA HIS A 214 3.90 -4.23 11.91
C HIS A 214 5.25 -4.63 11.26
N ALA A 215 5.19 -5.23 10.06
CA ALA A 215 6.35 -5.57 9.24
C ALA A 215 6.35 -4.77 7.93
N SER A 216 7.53 -4.45 7.40
CA SER A 216 7.71 -3.77 6.11
C SER A 216 7.32 -4.60 4.87
N VAL A 217 6.72 -5.78 5.06
CA VAL A 217 6.23 -6.66 3.98
C VAL A 217 4.71 -6.80 3.96
N GLY A 218 4.00 -6.17 4.90
CA GLY A 218 2.59 -6.43 5.20
C GLY A 218 2.40 -7.29 6.45
N GLY A 219 1.39 -8.15 6.49
CA GLY A 219 1.14 -9.06 7.61
C GLY A 219 -0.17 -9.86 7.56
N GLU A 220 -0.50 -10.49 8.69
CA GLU A 220 -1.67 -11.37 8.86
C GLU A 220 -2.97 -10.57 9.17
N GLU A 221 -3.28 -9.53 8.37
CA GLU A 221 -4.52 -8.74 8.46
C GLU A 221 -5.05 -8.39 7.06
N PHE A 222 -6.38 -8.46 6.84
CA PHE A 222 -6.97 -8.18 5.51
C PHE A 222 -7.15 -6.67 5.23
N LYS A 223 -7.37 -5.84 6.25
CA LYS A 223 -7.45 -4.37 6.07
C LYS A 223 -6.04 -3.82 5.75
N ALA A 224 -5.85 -3.31 4.54
CA ALA A 224 -4.64 -2.61 4.11
C ALA A 224 -4.97 -1.59 3.02
N TYR A 225 -4.07 -0.65 2.74
CA TYR A 225 -4.11 0.16 1.51
C TYR A 225 -3.61 -0.72 0.35
N ALA A 226 -4.51 -1.57 -0.16
CA ALA A 226 -4.25 -2.58 -1.18
C ALA A 226 -4.36 -1.99 -2.59
N PHE A 227 -3.59 -0.91 -2.84
CA PHE A 227 -3.77 -0.04 -3.99
C PHE A 227 -3.56 -0.75 -5.33
N ASP A 228 -4.49 -0.53 -6.26
CA ASP A 228 -4.52 -1.18 -7.56
C ASP A 228 -4.86 -0.24 -8.74
N TYR A 229 -5.12 1.05 -8.51
CA TYR A 229 -5.45 2.05 -9.54
C TYR A 229 -4.21 2.66 -10.23
N TRP A 230 -3.17 1.85 -10.40
CA TRP A 230 -1.87 2.22 -10.97
C TRP A 230 -1.93 2.72 -12.42
N GLN A 231 -2.98 2.39 -13.19
CA GLN A 231 -3.10 2.80 -14.60
C GLN A 231 -3.15 4.33 -14.76
N TYR A 232 -3.73 5.04 -13.79
CA TYR A 232 -3.83 6.50 -13.83
C TYR A 232 -2.59 7.19 -13.23
N LEU A 233 -1.95 6.59 -12.21
CA LEU A 233 -0.81 7.20 -11.51
C LEU A 233 0.44 7.36 -12.39
N ASP A 234 1.08 8.52 -12.24
CA ASP A 234 2.39 8.83 -12.78
C ASP A 234 3.51 8.38 -11.85
N SER A 235 3.30 8.55 -10.54
CA SER A 235 4.22 8.17 -9.46
C SER A 235 3.46 8.01 -8.15
N MET A 236 3.89 7.07 -7.31
CA MET A 236 3.46 6.96 -5.91
C MET A 236 4.53 7.57 -5.00
N VAL A 237 4.12 8.34 -4.00
CA VAL A 237 4.99 8.89 -2.95
C VAL A 237 4.62 8.21 -1.65
N PHE A 238 5.59 7.48 -1.09
CA PHE A 238 5.54 6.89 0.23
C PHE A 238 5.70 8.01 1.27
N TRP A 239 4.60 8.46 1.87
CA TRP A 239 4.58 9.67 2.71
C TRP A 239 5.25 9.49 4.08
N GLU A 240 5.53 8.25 4.48
CA GLU A 240 5.71 7.85 5.89
C GLU A 240 7.18 7.78 6.34
N GLY A 241 8.12 8.00 5.42
CA GLY A 241 9.55 7.91 5.66
C GLY A 241 10.40 8.04 4.40
N LEU A 242 11.71 8.01 4.60
CA LEU A 242 12.71 8.27 3.56
C LEU A 242 12.92 7.09 2.60
N VAL A 243 12.62 5.86 3.02
CA VAL A 243 12.78 4.65 2.20
C VAL A 243 11.41 3.95 2.13
N PRO A 244 10.81 3.81 0.92
CA PRO A 244 9.58 3.05 0.76
C PRO A 244 9.75 1.57 1.12
N THR A 245 8.67 0.93 1.55
CA THR A 245 8.71 -0.51 1.88
C THR A 245 8.66 -1.38 0.62
N PRO A 246 9.33 -2.56 0.61
CA PRO A 246 9.45 -3.43 -0.57
C PRO A 246 8.09 -3.85 -1.14
N ASP A 247 7.07 -4.00 -0.29
CA ASP A 247 5.73 -4.40 -0.71
C ASP A 247 4.98 -3.30 -1.50
N VAL A 248 5.31 -2.03 -1.28
CA VAL A 248 4.81 -0.89 -2.06
C VAL A 248 5.62 -0.71 -3.35
N ILE A 249 6.96 -0.85 -3.27
CA ILE A 249 7.83 -0.73 -4.44
C ILE A 249 7.50 -1.81 -5.46
N ASP A 250 7.48 -3.09 -5.05
CA ASP A 250 7.20 -4.23 -5.93
C ASP A 250 5.82 -4.11 -6.61
N ALA A 251 4.80 -3.65 -5.87
CA ALA A 251 3.45 -3.44 -6.40
C ALA A 251 3.39 -2.34 -7.47
N GLY A 252 4.03 -1.20 -7.20
CA GLY A 252 4.15 -0.09 -8.15
C GLY A 252 4.96 -0.49 -9.37
N HIS A 253 6.10 -1.15 -9.16
CA HIS A 253 7.02 -1.57 -10.21
C HIS A 253 6.43 -2.59 -11.17
N ARG A 254 5.73 -3.63 -10.67
CA ARG A 254 5.00 -4.59 -11.52
C ARG A 254 3.94 -3.90 -12.37
N ASN A 255 3.34 -2.82 -11.86
CA ASN A 255 2.38 -2.00 -12.56
C ASN A 255 3.00 -0.81 -13.35
N GLY A 256 4.33 -0.68 -13.37
CA GLY A 256 5.06 0.35 -14.11
C GLY A 256 4.92 1.78 -13.58
N VAL A 257 4.61 1.93 -12.29
CA VAL A 257 4.55 3.21 -11.57
C VAL A 257 5.77 3.36 -10.66
N PRO A 258 6.61 4.39 -10.87
CA PRO A 258 7.74 4.67 -9.99
C PRO A 258 7.29 5.04 -8.57
N VAL A 259 8.10 4.67 -7.58
CA VAL A 259 7.84 4.90 -6.16
C VAL A 259 8.92 5.79 -5.56
N TYR A 260 8.51 6.85 -4.86
CA TYR A 260 9.40 7.82 -4.21
C TYR A 260 9.31 7.75 -2.69
N GLY A 261 10.45 7.87 -2.00
CA GLY A 261 10.47 8.13 -0.55
C GLY A 261 10.16 9.60 -0.23
N THR A 262 9.90 9.93 1.03
CA THR A 262 9.64 11.33 1.45
C THR A 262 10.79 11.87 2.30
N LEU A 263 11.40 12.96 1.83
CA LEU A 263 12.33 13.81 2.57
C LEU A 263 11.54 14.98 3.16
N PHE A 264 11.08 14.83 4.41
CA PHE A 264 10.32 15.84 5.13
C PHE A 264 11.22 16.64 6.08
N PHE A 265 11.15 17.96 5.98
CA PHE A 265 11.66 18.90 6.98
C PHE A 265 10.45 19.56 7.67
N ASN A 266 10.41 19.50 9.00
CA ASN A 266 9.22 19.81 9.80
C ASN A 266 8.65 21.21 9.54
N TRP A 267 7.32 21.35 9.62
CA TRP A 267 6.67 22.66 9.72
C TRP A 267 7.06 23.32 11.03
N SER A 268 8.09 24.17 10.98
CA SER A 268 8.78 24.66 12.17
C SER A 268 9.62 25.89 11.85
N ASN A 269 9.94 26.66 12.88
CA ASN A 269 11.02 27.65 12.87
C ASN A 269 12.02 27.45 14.03
N SER A 270 12.00 26.29 14.69
CA SER A 270 12.95 25.98 15.76
C SER A 270 14.37 25.95 15.23
N ILE A 271 15.35 26.43 16.02
CA ILE A 271 16.77 26.40 15.62
C ILE A 271 17.21 24.96 15.32
N ALA A 272 16.73 23.96 16.07
CA ALA A 272 17.07 22.56 15.83
C ALA A 272 16.56 22.03 14.47
N ASP A 273 15.38 22.44 14.02
CA ASP A 273 14.87 22.08 12.69
C ASP A 273 15.62 22.84 11.59
N GLN A 274 15.90 24.14 11.80
CA GLN A 274 16.68 24.96 10.87
C GLN A 274 18.11 24.42 10.70
N GLU A 275 18.77 24.03 11.79
CA GLU A 275 20.08 23.36 11.79
C GLU A 275 20.00 21.98 11.12
N LYS A 276 18.93 21.21 11.34
CA LYS A 276 18.70 19.92 10.66
C LYS A 276 18.56 20.11 9.14
N PHE A 277 17.90 21.18 8.67
CA PHE A 277 17.85 21.51 7.25
C PHE A 277 19.23 21.95 6.71
N ALA A 278 19.91 22.87 7.39
CA ALA A 278 21.23 23.35 6.99
C ALA A 278 22.28 22.22 6.94
N ALA A 279 22.20 21.25 7.85
CA ALA A 279 23.07 20.06 7.89
C ALA A 279 22.84 19.11 6.71
N ALA A 280 21.61 18.98 6.22
CA ALA A 280 21.31 18.20 5.01
C ALA A 280 21.98 18.80 3.75
N LEU A 281 22.10 20.13 3.73
CA LEU A 281 22.75 20.92 2.66
C LEU A 281 24.24 21.19 2.90
N LYS A 282 24.87 20.46 3.83
CA LYS A 282 26.33 20.51 4.02
C LYS A 282 27.04 19.97 2.78
N GLN A 283 28.12 20.65 2.40
CA GLN A 283 28.95 20.29 1.25
C GLN A 283 30.35 19.84 1.70
N ASP A 284 30.95 18.96 0.90
CA ASP A 284 32.38 18.65 0.93
C ASP A 284 33.20 19.80 0.33
N ALA A 285 34.53 19.73 0.45
CA ALA A 285 35.45 20.78 -0.02
C ALA A 285 35.48 20.94 -1.57
N ASP A 286 34.93 19.98 -2.31
CA ASP A 286 34.74 20.05 -3.77
C ASP A 286 33.35 20.59 -4.17
N GLY A 287 32.52 20.99 -3.20
CA GLY A 287 31.16 21.49 -3.41
C GLY A 287 30.08 20.39 -3.52
N THR A 288 30.45 19.11 -3.48
CA THR A 288 29.49 18.00 -3.56
C THR A 288 28.75 17.77 -2.23
N PHE A 289 27.59 17.11 -2.27
CA PHE A 289 26.72 16.93 -1.08
C PHE A 289 26.72 15.47 -0.59
N PRO A 290 27.29 15.15 0.59
CA PRO A 290 27.31 13.79 1.15
C PRO A 290 25.92 13.15 1.32
N ILE A 291 24.93 13.92 1.76
CA ILE A 291 23.57 13.43 1.98
C ILE A 291 22.90 13.08 0.64
N ALA A 292 23.07 13.92 -0.40
CA ALA A 292 22.57 13.62 -1.75
C ALA A 292 23.14 12.31 -2.31
N ARG A 293 24.43 12.00 -2.04
CA ARG A 293 25.02 10.70 -2.40
C ARG A 293 24.30 9.56 -1.70
N LYS A 294 24.19 9.61 -0.36
CA LYS A 294 23.49 8.56 0.41
C LYS A 294 22.02 8.41 0.01
N LEU A 295 21.31 9.47 -0.37
CA LEU A 295 19.95 9.36 -0.93
C LEU A 295 19.93 8.55 -2.25
N VAL A 296 20.86 8.80 -3.17
CA VAL A 296 20.98 7.99 -4.41
C VAL A 296 21.40 6.56 -4.10
N ASP A 297 22.34 6.35 -3.17
CA ASP A 297 22.83 5.03 -2.80
C ASP A 297 21.71 4.18 -2.14
N LEU A 298 20.85 4.80 -1.31
CA LEU A 298 19.61 4.20 -0.78
C LEU A 298 18.65 3.81 -1.91
N ALA A 299 18.33 4.76 -2.80
CA ALA A 299 17.40 4.58 -3.91
C ALA A 299 17.85 3.42 -4.83
N LYS A 300 19.15 3.37 -5.14
CA LYS A 300 19.77 2.29 -5.93
C LYS A 300 19.77 0.95 -5.20
N TYR A 301 20.06 0.92 -3.90
CA TYR A 301 20.19 -0.34 -3.17
C TYR A 301 18.84 -1.02 -2.89
N TYR A 302 17.86 -0.26 -2.40
CA TYR A 302 16.51 -0.75 -2.13
C TYR A 302 15.62 -0.79 -3.38
N GLY A 303 16.02 -0.11 -4.46
CA GLY A 303 15.43 -0.23 -5.79
C GLY A 303 14.19 0.65 -6.00
N PHE A 304 14.26 1.93 -5.64
CA PHE A 304 13.18 2.92 -5.84
C PHE A 304 13.67 4.18 -6.56
N ASP A 305 12.76 5.02 -7.05
CA ASP A 305 13.01 5.95 -8.17
C ASP A 305 13.36 7.40 -7.77
N GLY A 306 13.51 7.67 -6.47
CA GLY A 306 13.81 9.00 -5.95
C GLY A 306 12.90 9.45 -4.82
N TYR A 307 12.60 10.75 -4.79
CA TYR A 307 12.09 11.40 -3.58
C TYR A 307 11.06 12.50 -3.84
N PHE A 308 10.11 12.61 -2.93
CA PHE A 308 9.36 13.83 -2.69
C PHE A 308 10.08 14.63 -1.59
N ILE A 309 10.40 15.90 -1.84
CA ILE A 309 10.92 16.83 -0.83
C ILE A 309 9.79 17.72 -0.35
N ASN A 310 9.45 17.62 0.93
CA ASN A 310 8.58 18.57 1.60
C ASN A 310 9.40 19.42 2.57
N GLN A 311 9.76 20.63 2.14
CA GLN A 311 10.54 21.59 2.94
C GLN A 311 9.57 22.60 3.57
N GLU A 312 9.19 22.36 4.83
CA GLU A 312 8.29 23.22 5.62
C GLU A 312 9.00 24.00 6.74
N THR A 313 10.32 23.91 6.86
CA THR A 313 11.12 24.58 7.89
C THR A 313 11.49 26.00 7.44
N THR A 314 11.40 26.99 8.33
CA THR A 314 11.61 28.41 8.00
C THR A 314 12.43 29.17 9.06
N GLY A 315 12.91 30.36 8.72
CA GLY A 315 13.66 31.27 9.59
C GLY A 315 15.00 31.74 9.00
N GLU A 316 15.70 32.57 9.77
CA GLU A 316 16.92 33.29 9.35
C GLU A 316 18.05 32.37 8.82
N LEU A 317 18.16 31.14 9.31
CA LEU A 317 19.16 30.18 8.83
C LEU A 317 18.73 29.46 7.53
N VAL A 318 17.43 29.49 7.20
CA VAL A 318 16.85 28.82 6.02
C VAL A 318 16.77 29.76 4.82
N GLU A 319 16.37 31.01 5.02
CA GLU A 319 16.22 32.04 3.98
C GLU A 319 17.40 32.10 2.97
N PRO A 320 18.68 32.10 3.38
CA PRO A 320 19.81 32.16 2.44
C PRO A 320 20.14 30.82 1.72
N LEU A 321 19.44 29.72 2.02
CA LEU A 321 19.80 28.39 1.55
C LEU A 321 19.09 27.93 0.25
N GLY A 322 18.22 28.76 -0.34
CA GLY A 322 17.47 28.41 -1.55
C GLY A 322 18.35 27.90 -2.71
N GLU A 323 19.47 28.56 -2.98
CA GLU A 323 20.41 28.09 -4.02
C GLU A 323 21.13 26.80 -3.62
N LYS A 324 21.44 26.59 -2.33
CA LYS A 324 22.01 25.31 -1.89
C LYS A 324 21.02 24.15 -2.04
N MET A 325 19.74 24.39 -1.78
CA MET A 325 18.68 23.40 -2.00
C MET A 325 18.49 23.09 -3.49
N ARG A 326 18.56 24.12 -4.36
CA ARG A 326 18.53 23.96 -5.82
C ARG A 326 19.74 23.15 -6.32
N GLN A 327 20.95 23.51 -5.89
CA GLN A 327 22.18 22.83 -6.30
C GLN A 327 22.32 21.43 -5.70
N PHE A 328 21.79 21.17 -4.50
CA PHE A 328 21.65 19.83 -3.95
C PHE A 328 20.85 18.95 -4.91
N MET A 329 19.66 19.40 -5.34
CA MET A 329 18.80 18.63 -6.24
C MET A 329 19.46 18.35 -7.60
N LEU A 330 20.16 19.34 -8.17
CA LEU A 330 20.92 19.20 -9.42
C LEU A 330 22.08 18.21 -9.28
N TYR A 331 22.92 18.37 -8.24
CA TYR A 331 24.04 17.47 -7.96
C TYR A 331 23.58 16.01 -7.79
N THR A 332 22.45 15.78 -7.12
CA THR A 332 21.86 14.44 -7.02
C THR A 332 21.65 13.81 -8.39
N LYS A 333 21.20 14.58 -9.41
CA LYS A 333 21.02 14.04 -10.79
C LYS A 333 22.34 13.57 -11.38
N GLU A 334 23.41 14.33 -11.17
CA GLU A 334 24.74 14.01 -11.70
C GLU A 334 25.32 12.75 -11.05
N TYR A 335 25.19 12.64 -9.73
CA TYR A 335 25.63 11.46 -8.99
C TYR A 335 24.77 10.22 -9.32
N ALA A 336 23.44 10.38 -9.45
CA ALA A 336 22.50 9.35 -9.89
C ALA A 336 22.84 8.80 -11.29
N ALA A 337 23.16 9.68 -12.24
CA ALA A 337 23.65 9.28 -13.56
C ALA A 337 25.01 8.56 -13.47
N LYS A 338 25.95 9.08 -12.67
CA LYS A 338 27.29 8.49 -12.44
C LYS A 338 27.24 7.08 -11.85
N VAL A 339 26.25 6.75 -11.03
CA VAL A 339 26.05 5.39 -10.48
C VAL A 339 25.05 4.54 -11.28
N ASN A 340 24.60 5.01 -12.45
CA ASN A 340 23.64 4.33 -13.32
C ASN A 340 22.28 4.00 -12.65
N HIS A 341 21.82 4.84 -11.74
CA HIS A 341 20.47 4.76 -11.15
C HIS A 341 19.83 6.15 -11.12
N PRO A 342 19.29 6.64 -12.26
CA PRO A 342 18.71 7.99 -12.36
C PRO A 342 17.48 8.13 -11.44
N ILE A 343 17.40 9.23 -10.68
CA ILE A 343 16.27 9.47 -9.76
C ILE A 343 15.56 10.80 -10.00
N LYS A 344 14.27 10.84 -9.65
CA LYS A 344 13.42 12.03 -9.73
C LYS A 344 13.26 12.74 -8.40
N TYR A 345 12.97 14.04 -8.49
CA TYR A 345 12.53 14.87 -7.37
C TYR A 345 11.16 15.47 -7.66
N ALA A 346 10.22 15.24 -6.75
CA ALA A 346 9.04 16.06 -6.59
C ALA A 346 9.29 17.08 -5.46
N TRP A 347 8.81 18.31 -5.62
CA TRP A 347 9.05 19.42 -4.68
C TRP A 347 7.74 20.06 -4.23
N TYR A 348 7.57 20.28 -2.92
CA TYR A 348 6.39 20.94 -2.36
C TYR A 348 6.50 22.47 -2.40
N ASP A 349 5.41 23.14 -2.77
CA ASP A 349 5.19 24.58 -2.69
C ASP A 349 5.14 25.08 -1.23
N ALA A 350 6.31 25.20 -0.60
CA ALA A 350 6.48 25.68 0.77
C ALA A 350 7.71 26.57 0.90
N MET A 351 8.93 26.04 0.87
CA MET A 351 10.14 26.86 0.86
C MET A 351 10.26 27.65 -0.45
N THR A 352 10.30 28.98 -0.34
CA THR A 352 10.67 29.90 -1.43
C THR A 352 12.20 30.01 -1.56
N TYR A 353 12.67 30.52 -2.70
CA TYR A 353 14.10 30.61 -2.99
C TYR A 353 14.87 31.65 -2.15
N LYS A 354 14.17 32.56 -1.43
CA LYS A 354 14.80 33.64 -0.64
C LYS A 354 14.10 34.04 0.67
N TYR A 355 12.84 33.65 0.89
CA TYR A 355 11.98 34.22 1.94
C TYR A 355 11.44 33.16 2.91
N GLY A 356 12.12 32.02 3.01
CA GLY A 356 11.69 30.90 3.83
C GLY A 356 10.38 30.30 3.34
N ARG A 357 9.58 29.73 4.25
CA ARG A 357 8.29 29.11 3.93
C ARG A 357 7.21 30.15 3.60
N TYR A 358 6.79 30.17 2.33
CA TYR A 358 5.58 30.84 1.86
C TYR A 358 5.00 30.05 0.67
N HIS A 359 3.78 29.55 0.83
CA HIS A 359 3.07 28.80 -0.21
C HIS A 359 2.47 29.76 -1.24
N GLU A 360 2.80 29.62 -2.51
CA GLU A 360 2.16 30.40 -3.58
C GLU A 360 0.80 29.82 -3.98
N ASP A 361 0.47 28.60 -3.54
CA ASP A 361 -0.58 27.72 -4.08
C ASP A 361 -0.48 27.59 -5.61
N GLY A 362 0.75 27.42 -6.10
CA GLY A 362 1.10 27.48 -7.52
C GLY A 362 2.60 27.57 -7.78
N LEU A 363 2.97 27.59 -9.06
CA LEU A 363 4.33 27.91 -9.51
C LEU A 363 4.40 29.41 -9.83
N GLY A 364 5.29 30.17 -9.19
CA GLY A 364 5.29 31.63 -9.27
C GLY A 364 6.63 32.30 -8.94
N ASP A 365 6.58 33.61 -8.71
CA ASP A 365 7.74 34.52 -8.69
C ASP A 365 8.76 34.22 -7.56
N TYR A 366 8.36 33.52 -6.50
CA TYR A 366 9.19 33.22 -5.34
C TYR A 366 9.72 31.79 -5.30
N ASN A 367 9.13 30.87 -6.07
CA ASN A 367 9.47 29.44 -6.07
C ASN A 367 9.96 28.88 -7.44
N TYR A 368 9.88 29.65 -8.54
CA TYR A 368 10.23 29.16 -9.89
C TYR A 368 11.64 28.56 -10.04
N GLN A 369 12.61 29.00 -9.24
CA GLN A 369 14.02 28.62 -9.37
C GLN A 369 14.24 27.12 -9.16
N PHE A 370 13.40 26.46 -8.36
CA PHE A 370 13.44 25.01 -8.14
C PHE A 370 12.97 24.20 -9.36
N MET A 371 12.22 24.81 -10.27
CA MET A 371 11.80 24.22 -11.55
C MET A 371 12.65 24.68 -12.75
N GLN A 372 13.47 25.72 -12.57
CA GLN A 372 14.30 26.33 -13.62
C GLN A 372 15.43 25.41 -14.08
N LYS A 373 15.43 25.10 -15.39
CA LYS A 373 16.43 24.25 -16.06
C LYS A 373 17.87 24.72 -15.84
N GLU A 374 18.81 23.79 -15.92
CA GLU A 374 20.23 24.06 -16.05
C GLU A 374 20.82 23.15 -17.13
N GLY A 375 20.93 23.68 -18.35
CA GLY A 375 21.19 22.87 -19.54
C GLY A 375 20.05 21.88 -19.81
N ASP A 376 20.37 20.60 -19.84
CA ASP A 376 19.44 19.47 -19.97
C ASP A 376 18.78 19.04 -18.65
N LYS A 377 19.31 19.50 -17.50
CA LYS A 377 18.86 19.09 -16.17
C LYS A 377 17.79 20.00 -15.61
N VAL A 378 17.03 19.49 -14.65
CA VAL A 378 16.12 20.26 -13.78
C VAL A 378 16.37 19.88 -12.31
N PRO A 379 16.22 20.80 -11.34
CA PRO A 379 16.32 20.46 -9.93
C PRO A 379 15.14 19.57 -9.52
N ALA A 380 13.91 20.09 -9.64
CA ALA A 380 12.67 19.33 -9.49
C ALA A 380 12.11 18.88 -10.86
N ASP A 381 11.79 17.59 -10.97
CA ASP A 381 11.07 16.99 -12.10
C ASP A 381 9.57 17.34 -12.05
N GLN A 382 9.03 17.42 -10.84
CA GLN A 382 7.61 17.61 -10.55
C GLN A 382 7.45 18.64 -9.42
N PHE A 383 6.40 19.42 -9.45
CA PHE A 383 6.11 20.46 -8.45
C PHE A 383 4.69 20.27 -7.91
N PHE A 384 4.53 20.17 -6.60
CA PHE A 384 3.25 20.00 -5.92
C PHE A 384 2.80 21.36 -5.38
N ALA A 385 1.84 21.98 -6.06
CA ALA A 385 1.27 23.26 -5.67
C ALA A 385 0.35 23.10 -4.45
N ASN A 386 0.46 24.02 -3.48
CA ASN A 386 -0.31 23.96 -2.24
C ASN A 386 -1.83 24.17 -2.48
N PHE A 387 -2.65 23.77 -1.50
CA PHE A 387 -4.07 23.45 -1.74
C PHE A 387 -5.00 24.62 -2.10
N ASN A 388 -4.64 25.88 -1.84
CA ASN A 388 -5.58 27.00 -1.93
C ASN A 388 -5.62 27.67 -3.32
N TRP A 389 -5.17 26.96 -4.35
CA TRP A 389 -5.14 27.42 -5.74
C TRP A 389 -6.51 27.87 -6.24
N ASN A 390 -6.51 28.75 -7.24
CA ASN A 390 -7.69 29.32 -7.89
C ASN A 390 -7.41 29.52 -9.39
N LYS A 391 -8.31 30.15 -10.14
CA LYS A 391 -8.12 30.33 -11.58
C LYS A 391 -6.87 31.16 -11.87
N GLU A 392 -6.69 32.24 -11.14
CA GLU A 392 -5.60 33.21 -11.30
C GLU A 392 -4.23 32.56 -11.05
N LYS A 393 -4.08 31.79 -9.97
CA LYS A 393 -2.85 31.05 -9.64
C LYS A 393 -2.59 29.89 -10.60
N ASN A 394 -3.63 29.21 -11.09
CA ASN A 394 -3.49 28.18 -12.13
C ASN A 394 -3.04 28.79 -13.47
N ASP A 395 -3.60 29.95 -13.85
CA ASP A 395 -3.23 30.68 -15.05
C ASP A 395 -1.76 31.15 -14.96
N HIS A 396 -1.37 31.77 -13.84
CA HIS A 396 0.03 32.17 -13.60
C HIS A 396 0.99 30.97 -13.57
N SER A 397 0.61 29.84 -12.96
CA SER A 397 1.41 28.60 -12.97
C SER A 397 1.63 28.06 -14.40
N VAL A 398 0.62 28.19 -15.27
CA VAL A 398 0.71 27.84 -16.69
C VAL A 398 1.64 28.80 -17.44
N GLU A 399 1.60 30.11 -17.14
CA GLU A 399 2.48 31.12 -17.75
C GLU A 399 3.94 30.96 -17.29
N MET A 400 4.17 30.83 -15.98
CA MET A 400 5.49 30.62 -15.38
C MET A 400 6.13 29.31 -15.89
N ALA A 401 5.37 28.21 -15.96
CA ALA A 401 5.89 26.96 -16.53
C ALA A 401 6.32 27.13 -18.00
N LYS A 402 5.53 27.85 -18.82
CA LYS A 402 5.90 28.15 -20.21
C LYS A 402 7.14 29.04 -20.31
N TRP A 403 7.28 30.04 -19.43
CA TRP A 403 8.44 30.93 -19.38
C TRP A 403 9.73 30.19 -19.00
N LEU A 404 9.65 29.20 -18.10
CA LEU A 404 10.74 28.27 -17.78
C LEU A 404 10.99 27.19 -18.86
N GLU A 405 10.25 27.20 -19.96
CA GLU A 405 10.18 26.13 -20.96
C GLU A 405 9.90 24.72 -20.36
N ARG A 406 9.17 24.68 -19.24
CA ARG A 406 8.71 23.46 -18.57
C ARG A 406 7.33 23.07 -19.07
N SER A 407 6.97 21.79 -18.88
CA SER A 407 5.58 21.38 -19.08
C SER A 407 4.74 21.92 -17.93
N GLN A 408 3.65 22.64 -18.22
CA GLN A 408 2.65 23.01 -17.21
C GLN A 408 2.09 21.79 -16.45
N TYR A 409 2.13 20.60 -17.06
CA TYR A 409 1.75 19.34 -16.43
C TYR A 409 2.80 18.76 -15.49
N ASP A 410 4.00 19.36 -15.38
CA ASP A 410 4.94 19.05 -14.29
C ASP A 410 4.52 19.74 -12.98
N VAL A 411 3.57 20.69 -13.02
CA VAL A 411 2.88 21.23 -11.85
C VAL A 411 1.63 20.40 -11.56
N PHE A 412 1.52 19.95 -10.31
CA PHE A 412 0.45 19.12 -9.77
C PHE A 412 -0.34 19.96 -8.76
N ALA A 413 -1.59 20.30 -9.09
CA ALA A 413 -2.47 21.04 -8.20
C ALA A 413 -2.90 20.15 -7.02
N GLY A 414 -2.54 20.54 -5.79
CA GLY A 414 -2.80 19.76 -4.60
C GLY A 414 -4.29 19.66 -4.25
N LEU A 415 -4.76 18.45 -3.99
CA LEU A 415 -6.08 18.14 -3.45
C LEU A 415 -5.90 17.64 -2.00
N GLU A 416 -6.49 18.35 -1.04
CA GLU A 416 -6.44 18.03 0.39
C GLU A 416 -7.50 16.97 0.74
N LEU A 417 -7.16 15.69 0.52
CA LEU A 417 -8.13 14.59 0.63
C LEU A 417 -8.31 14.07 2.06
N GLN A 418 -7.44 14.45 3.01
CA GLN A 418 -7.61 14.05 4.40
C GLN A 418 -8.72 14.86 5.07
N GLN A 419 -8.62 16.19 5.03
CA GLN A 419 -9.66 17.08 5.54
C GLN A 419 -10.91 17.09 4.64
N GLY A 420 -10.73 16.90 3.33
CA GLY A 420 -11.84 16.81 2.37
C GLY A 420 -12.59 15.47 2.36
N GLY A 421 -12.03 14.41 2.96
CA GLY A 421 -12.67 13.09 3.04
C GLY A 421 -12.71 12.32 1.72
N SER A 422 -11.55 12.17 1.07
CA SER A 422 -11.40 11.48 -0.23
C SER A 422 -12.29 12.10 -1.32
N TYR A 423 -13.09 11.32 -2.06
CA TYR A 423 -13.95 11.81 -3.15
C TYR A 423 -15.05 12.79 -2.70
N LYS A 424 -15.18 13.08 -1.41
CA LYS A 424 -16.09 14.11 -0.86
C LYS A 424 -15.47 15.52 -0.87
N THR A 425 -14.18 15.63 -1.22
CA THR A 425 -13.40 16.88 -1.21
C THR A 425 -14.02 17.93 -2.14
N LYS A 426 -14.17 19.16 -1.64
CA LYS A 426 -14.70 20.31 -2.40
C LYS A 426 -13.60 20.91 -3.29
N VAL A 427 -13.48 20.39 -4.51
CA VAL A 427 -12.48 20.82 -5.50
C VAL A 427 -13.04 21.88 -6.45
N LYS A 428 -12.28 22.96 -6.70
CA LYS A 428 -12.60 24.04 -7.66
C LYS A 428 -12.34 23.59 -9.10
N TRP A 429 -13.08 22.59 -9.59
CA TRP A 429 -12.84 22.00 -10.91
C TRP A 429 -12.91 23.02 -12.06
N ASP A 430 -13.78 24.02 -11.94
CA ASP A 430 -13.91 25.17 -12.85
C ASP A 430 -12.63 26.00 -13.00
N ALA A 431 -11.82 26.12 -11.95
CA ALA A 431 -10.53 26.80 -12.00
C ALA A 431 -9.41 25.95 -12.62
N LEU A 432 -9.58 24.62 -12.72
CA LEU A 432 -8.54 23.66 -13.13
C LEU A 432 -8.77 23.03 -14.51
N LEU A 433 -10.02 23.01 -14.98
CA LEU A 433 -10.41 22.57 -16.32
C LEU A 433 -10.31 23.73 -17.33
N ASP A 434 -10.27 23.39 -18.62
CA ASP A 434 -10.41 24.32 -19.75
C ASP A 434 -11.86 24.38 -20.28
N GLU A 435 -12.09 25.22 -21.29
CA GLU A 435 -13.38 25.39 -21.97
C GLU A 435 -13.91 24.10 -22.63
N LYS A 436 -13.06 23.11 -22.89
CA LYS A 436 -13.44 21.78 -23.42
C LYS A 436 -13.73 20.76 -22.31
N GLY A 437 -13.49 21.12 -21.05
CA GLY A 437 -13.63 20.28 -19.87
C GLY A 437 -12.41 19.40 -19.57
N LYS A 438 -11.20 19.81 -19.99
CA LYS A 438 -9.95 19.04 -19.80
C LYS A 438 -8.99 19.70 -18.81
N LEU A 439 -8.22 18.89 -18.09
CA LEU A 439 -7.24 19.37 -17.10
C LEU A 439 -6.16 20.25 -17.72
N ARG A 440 -5.91 21.41 -17.10
CA ARG A 440 -4.87 22.38 -17.49
C ARG A 440 -3.53 22.15 -16.77
N LEU A 441 -3.56 21.64 -15.54
CA LEU A 441 -2.41 21.17 -14.76
C LEU A 441 -2.56 19.67 -14.44
N SER A 442 -1.61 19.08 -13.72
CA SER A 442 -1.73 17.71 -13.18
C SER A 442 -2.41 17.69 -11.81
N LEU A 443 -2.75 16.51 -11.27
CA LEU A 443 -3.42 16.34 -9.97
C LEU A 443 -2.47 15.79 -8.90
N GLY A 444 -2.25 16.55 -7.84
CA GLY A 444 -1.55 16.10 -6.65
C GLY A 444 -2.54 15.60 -5.60
N LEU A 445 -2.55 14.29 -5.33
CA LEU A 445 -3.47 13.69 -4.35
C LEU A 445 -2.76 13.61 -3.00
N PHE A 446 -3.11 14.48 -2.04
CA PHE A 446 -2.56 14.40 -0.68
C PHE A 446 -3.41 13.48 0.19
N ALA A 447 -2.78 12.50 0.83
CA ALA A 447 -3.39 11.51 1.72
C ALA A 447 -4.64 10.78 1.16
N PRO A 448 -4.61 10.23 -0.07
CA PRO A 448 -5.74 9.47 -0.65
C PRO A 448 -6.06 8.20 0.15
N ASP A 449 -5.09 7.66 0.90
CA ASP A 449 -5.27 6.56 1.86
C ASP A 449 -6.39 6.79 2.89
N THR A 450 -6.76 8.06 3.14
CA THR A 450 -7.96 8.45 3.91
C THR A 450 -9.23 7.75 3.43
N ILE A 451 -9.30 7.33 2.16
CA ILE A 451 -10.41 6.56 1.60
C ILE A 451 -10.70 5.26 2.36
N THR A 452 -9.69 4.65 3.00
CA THR A 452 -9.84 3.45 3.85
C THR A 452 -10.77 3.69 5.04
N SER A 453 -10.94 4.94 5.48
CA SER A 453 -11.86 5.34 6.56
C SER A 453 -13.33 5.39 6.15
N LEU A 454 -13.63 5.43 4.84
CA LEU A 454 -14.99 5.49 4.32
C LEU A 454 -15.70 4.13 4.32
N GLY A 455 -14.93 3.05 4.38
CA GLY A 455 -15.39 1.66 4.45
C GLY A 455 -15.24 1.04 5.84
N LYS A 456 -15.85 -0.14 6.05
CA LYS A 456 -15.62 -0.97 7.25
C LYS A 456 -14.82 -2.24 6.94
N THR A 457 -14.70 -2.60 5.67
CA THR A 457 -14.14 -3.86 5.18
C THR A 457 -13.14 -3.63 4.03
N GLY A 458 -12.32 -4.64 3.71
CA GLY A 458 -11.44 -4.61 2.53
C GLY A 458 -12.20 -4.58 1.21
N GLU A 459 -13.43 -5.11 1.17
CA GLU A 459 -14.32 -4.99 0.01
C GLU A 459 -14.88 -3.57 -0.16
N ASP A 460 -15.14 -2.85 0.94
CA ASP A 460 -15.55 -1.45 0.88
C ASP A 460 -14.42 -0.56 0.36
N TYR A 461 -13.16 -0.85 0.71
CA TYR A 461 -12.00 -0.08 0.23
C TYR A 461 -11.99 0.01 -1.30
N HIS A 462 -11.97 -1.13 -2.00
CA HIS A 462 -11.99 -1.18 -3.47
C HIS A 462 -13.22 -0.49 -4.08
N LYS A 463 -14.39 -0.62 -3.44
CA LYS A 463 -15.64 0.01 -3.90
C LYS A 463 -15.67 1.53 -3.71
N ASN A 464 -14.91 2.06 -2.74
CA ASN A 464 -14.69 3.49 -2.61
C ASN A 464 -13.64 3.98 -3.61
N GLU A 465 -12.56 3.22 -3.84
CA GLU A 465 -11.55 3.54 -4.87
C GLU A 465 -12.17 3.58 -6.28
N ASP A 466 -13.15 2.72 -6.60
CA ASP A 466 -13.91 2.79 -7.85
C ASP A 466 -14.66 4.14 -8.00
N ILE A 467 -15.23 4.69 -6.92
CA ILE A 467 -15.85 6.03 -6.92
C ILE A 467 -14.80 7.13 -7.08
N PHE A 468 -13.61 6.96 -6.50
CA PHE A 468 -12.53 7.94 -6.60
C PHE A 468 -11.91 7.97 -7.99
N PHE A 469 -11.48 6.82 -8.52
CA PHE A 469 -10.70 6.71 -9.74
C PHE A 469 -11.54 6.52 -11.00
N THR A 470 -12.59 5.69 -11.02
CA THR A 470 -13.52 5.66 -12.17
C THR A 470 -14.53 6.80 -12.09
N GLY A 471 -15.17 6.99 -10.94
CA GLY A 471 -16.22 8.00 -10.73
C GLY A 471 -17.58 7.40 -10.44
N TYR A 472 -18.50 8.23 -9.93
CA TYR A 472 -19.86 7.85 -9.54
C TYR A 472 -20.72 7.20 -10.64
N GLN A 473 -20.35 7.39 -11.92
CA GLN A 473 -21.03 6.75 -13.05
C GLN A 473 -20.64 5.27 -13.27
N GLY A 474 -19.62 4.77 -12.57
CA GLY A 474 -19.21 3.35 -12.56
C GLY A 474 -18.57 2.81 -13.85
N ASP A 475 -18.48 3.62 -14.90
CA ASP A 475 -17.90 3.29 -16.21
C ASP A 475 -16.90 4.39 -16.61
N PRO A 476 -15.62 4.07 -16.92
CA PRO A 476 -14.62 5.10 -17.21
C PRO A 476 -14.84 5.82 -18.54
N THR A 477 -15.68 5.28 -19.45
CA THR A 477 -16.05 5.98 -20.70
C THR A 477 -17.09 7.08 -20.48
N ALA A 478 -17.91 6.94 -19.45
CA ALA A 478 -19.05 7.80 -19.20
C ALA A 478 -18.67 9.12 -18.50
N GLN A 479 -19.58 10.08 -18.55
CA GLN A 479 -19.40 11.40 -17.94
C GLN A 479 -19.85 11.44 -16.49
N LYS A 480 -19.21 12.30 -15.70
CA LYS A 480 -19.58 12.56 -14.29
C LYS A 480 -21.08 12.88 -14.18
N PRO A 481 -21.86 12.23 -13.29
CA PRO A 481 -23.27 12.55 -13.10
C PRO A 481 -23.51 14.02 -12.75
N ALA A 482 -24.65 14.57 -13.15
CA ALA A 482 -24.98 15.98 -12.95
C ALA A 482 -25.25 16.32 -11.46
N ASP A 483 -25.70 15.34 -10.68
CA ASP A 483 -25.99 15.40 -9.24
C ASP A 483 -24.76 15.07 -8.36
N LYS A 484 -23.55 15.14 -8.93
CA LYS A 484 -22.27 14.85 -8.28
C LYS A 484 -21.24 15.92 -8.62
N GLU A 485 -20.44 16.30 -7.63
CA GLU A 485 -19.35 17.27 -7.80
C GLU A 485 -18.02 16.61 -8.19
N TRP A 486 -17.74 15.41 -7.67
CA TRP A 486 -16.48 14.70 -7.89
C TRP A 486 -16.37 14.13 -9.30
N TYR A 487 -15.33 14.54 -10.03
CA TYR A 487 -14.89 13.85 -11.25
C TYR A 487 -14.01 12.66 -10.87
N GLY A 488 -14.39 11.46 -11.30
CA GLY A 488 -13.49 10.32 -11.23
C GLY A 488 -12.24 10.56 -12.09
N ILE A 489 -11.06 10.15 -11.60
CA ILE A 489 -9.77 10.38 -12.27
C ILE A 489 -9.76 9.95 -13.74
N ALA A 490 -10.38 8.81 -14.07
CA ALA A 490 -10.53 8.26 -15.42
C ALA A 490 -11.28 9.18 -16.40
N ASN A 491 -12.16 10.05 -15.89
CA ASN A 491 -12.84 11.05 -16.70
C ASN A 491 -11.87 12.13 -17.20
N LEU A 492 -10.80 12.42 -16.45
CA LEU A 492 -9.90 13.55 -16.68
C LEU A 492 -8.47 13.15 -17.11
N VAL A 493 -8.03 11.92 -16.83
CA VAL A 493 -6.67 11.43 -17.10
C VAL A 493 -6.70 10.09 -17.83
N ALA A 494 -5.88 9.98 -18.87
CA ALA A 494 -5.75 8.76 -19.67
C ALA A 494 -5.13 7.59 -18.89
N ASP A 495 -5.68 6.38 -19.07
CA ASP A 495 -5.08 5.15 -18.56
C ASP A 495 -3.74 4.80 -19.24
N ARG A 496 -2.99 3.92 -18.57
CA ARG A 496 -1.72 3.33 -19.02
C ARG A 496 -1.66 1.87 -18.58
N THR A 497 -1.10 1.00 -19.41
CA THR A 497 -1.05 -0.45 -19.16
C THR A 497 0.38 -1.00 -19.14
N PRO A 498 0.74 -1.85 -18.16
CA PRO A 498 1.98 -2.62 -18.17
C PRO A 498 1.87 -3.91 -19.01
N ALA A 499 0.69 -4.25 -19.53
CA ALA A 499 0.44 -5.47 -20.30
C ALA A 499 0.98 -5.35 -21.75
N VAL A 500 2.30 -5.38 -21.87
CA VAL A 500 3.07 -5.08 -23.10
C VAL A 500 4.09 -6.18 -23.37
N GLY A 501 4.33 -6.51 -24.64
CA GLY A 501 5.33 -7.51 -25.05
C GLY A 501 4.70 -8.83 -25.46
N ARG A 502 5.20 -9.97 -24.97
CA ARG A 502 4.81 -11.32 -25.47
C ARG A 502 4.19 -12.24 -24.40
N THR A 503 4.26 -11.81 -23.15
CA THR A 503 3.71 -12.52 -21.99
C THR A 503 2.99 -11.52 -21.09
N PHE A 504 1.74 -11.79 -20.76
CA PHE A 504 0.96 -11.11 -19.74
C PHE A 504 0.21 -12.16 -18.90
N THR A 505 0.17 -11.98 -17.58
CA THR A 505 -0.60 -12.85 -16.68
C THR A 505 -1.19 -12.05 -15.53
N THR A 506 -2.35 -12.49 -15.05
CA THR A 506 -2.97 -11.97 -13.83
C THR A 506 -3.96 -12.99 -13.27
N SER A 507 -3.96 -13.17 -11.95
CA SER A 507 -5.03 -13.86 -11.21
C SER A 507 -5.88 -12.88 -10.39
N PHE A 508 -5.84 -11.59 -10.76
CA PHE A 508 -6.54 -10.48 -10.10
C PHE A 508 -6.13 -10.27 -8.64
N ASN A 509 -4.96 -10.75 -8.24
CA ASN A 509 -4.44 -10.63 -6.89
C ASN A 509 -4.21 -9.15 -6.51
N THR A 510 -5.05 -8.65 -5.60
CA THR A 510 -4.99 -7.28 -5.07
C THR A 510 -3.94 -7.09 -3.95
N GLY A 511 -3.12 -8.11 -3.67
CA GLY A 511 -2.07 -8.05 -2.64
C GLY A 511 -2.57 -8.22 -1.21
N HIS A 512 -3.85 -8.53 -1.03
CA HIS A 512 -4.47 -8.91 0.24
C HIS A 512 -5.61 -9.90 0.03
N GLY A 513 -6.06 -10.55 1.10
CA GLY A 513 -7.21 -11.45 1.03
C GLY A 513 -7.70 -11.93 2.38
N ARG A 514 -8.94 -12.45 2.41
CA ARG A 514 -9.52 -13.17 3.56
C ARG A 514 -8.95 -14.59 3.73
N LYS A 515 -8.41 -15.12 2.63
CA LYS A 515 -7.79 -16.44 2.42
C LYS A 515 -6.80 -16.30 1.26
N TRP A 516 -5.94 -17.29 1.04
CA TRP A 516 -5.15 -17.43 -0.19
C TRP A 516 -5.54 -18.74 -0.88
N PHE A 517 -5.95 -18.64 -2.13
CA PHE A 517 -6.37 -19.76 -2.98
C PHE A 517 -5.21 -20.18 -3.90
N VAL A 518 -5.12 -21.50 -4.11
CA VAL A 518 -4.16 -22.17 -4.99
C VAL A 518 -4.97 -23.09 -5.90
N ASP A 519 -5.02 -22.75 -7.18
CA ASP A 519 -5.74 -23.46 -8.25
C ASP A 519 -7.19 -23.84 -7.87
N GLY A 520 -7.93 -22.85 -7.36
CA GLY A 520 -9.34 -22.95 -6.98
C GLY A 520 -9.60 -23.52 -5.57
N LYS A 521 -8.55 -23.74 -4.77
CA LYS A 521 -8.65 -24.36 -3.43
C LYS A 521 -7.99 -23.49 -2.36
N VAL A 522 -8.62 -23.35 -1.20
CA VAL A 522 -8.02 -22.63 -0.05
C VAL A 522 -6.73 -23.33 0.38
N SER A 523 -5.62 -22.59 0.42
CA SER A 523 -4.33 -23.06 0.95
C SER A 523 -3.87 -22.29 2.18
N LYS A 524 -4.18 -20.98 2.26
CA LYS A 524 -4.14 -20.19 3.51
C LYS A 524 -5.57 -19.89 3.94
N ASP A 525 -5.99 -20.42 5.08
CA ASP A 525 -7.38 -20.28 5.56
C ASP A 525 -7.61 -19.00 6.41
N SER A 526 -6.57 -18.16 6.55
CA SER A 526 -6.54 -16.91 7.31
C SER A 526 -6.36 -15.67 6.43
N GLU A 527 -6.64 -14.51 7.02
CA GLU A 527 -6.44 -13.20 6.41
C GLU A 527 -4.97 -12.80 6.25
N TRP A 528 -4.70 -11.92 5.28
CA TRP A 528 -3.36 -11.45 4.95
C TRP A 528 -3.35 -10.19 4.08
N ASN A 529 -2.24 -9.44 4.13
CA ASN A 529 -1.79 -8.50 3.11
C ASN A 529 -0.28 -8.68 2.91
N TYR A 530 0.16 -8.82 1.66
CA TYR A 530 1.55 -9.02 1.25
C TYR A 530 1.71 -8.39 -0.14
N ARG A 531 1.69 -7.06 -0.22
CA ARG A 531 1.52 -6.30 -1.49
C ARG A 531 2.65 -6.48 -2.50
N SER A 532 3.78 -7.06 -2.09
CA SER A 532 4.82 -7.54 -3.01
C SER A 532 4.27 -8.48 -4.10
N VAL A 533 3.17 -9.21 -3.85
CA VAL A 533 2.49 -10.06 -4.85
C VAL A 533 1.26 -9.41 -5.51
N SER A 534 1.04 -8.11 -5.35
CA SER A 534 0.00 -7.38 -6.09
C SER A 534 0.24 -7.49 -7.59
N GLY A 535 -0.77 -7.98 -8.31
CA GLY A 535 -0.74 -8.18 -9.76
C GLY A 535 -1.17 -6.96 -10.56
N VAL A 536 -1.56 -7.21 -11.82
CA VAL A 536 -2.13 -6.18 -12.71
C VAL A 536 -3.65 -6.35 -12.78
N LEU A 537 -4.36 -5.37 -12.24
CA LEU A 537 -5.83 -5.35 -12.17
C LEU A 537 -6.45 -4.71 -13.42
N PRO A 538 -7.76 -4.88 -13.67
CA PRO A 538 -8.41 -4.37 -14.89
C PRO A 538 -8.18 -2.87 -15.09
N THR A 539 -7.75 -2.51 -16.31
CA THR A 539 -7.56 -1.12 -16.74
C THR A 539 -8.85 -0.31 -16.60
N TRP A 540 -9.99 -0.95 -16.85
CA TRP A 540 -11.31 -0.31 -16.85
C TRP A 540 -12.25 -1.00 -15.87
N ARG A 541 -12.74 -0.24 -14.88
CA ARG A 541 -13.61 -0.71 -13.80
C ARG A 541 -14.85 0.19 -13.69
N TRP A 542 -15.91 -0.03 -14.49
CA TRP A 542 -16.10 -1.13 -15.44
C TRP A 542 -16.69 -0.62 -16.75
N TRP A 543 -15.97 -0.77 -17.86
CA TRP A 543 -16.47 -0.38 -19.18
C TRP A 543 -17.37 -1.48 -19.73
N GLN A 544 -18.68 -1.22 -19.80
CA GLN A 544 -19.69 -2.23 -20.14
C GLN A 544 -20.68 -1.74 -21.19
N THR A 545 -21.04 -2.59 -22.15
CA THR A 545 -22.21 -2.40 -23.04
C THR A 545 -23.19 -3.56 -22.86
N SER A 546 -24.48 -3.33 -23.11
CA SER A 546 -25.55 -4.34 -22.99
C SER A 546 -26.72 -3.98 -23.89
N THR A 547 -27.41 -4.99 -24.43
CA THR A 547 -28.73 -4.82 -25.10
C THR A 547 -29.87 -4.57 -24.10
N GLY A 548 -29.61 -4.67 -22.80
CA GLY A 548 -30.58 -4.48 -21.72
C GLY A 548 -29.88 -4.06 -20.43
N GLU A 549 -30.19 -4.73 -19.31
CA GLU A 549 -29.52 -4.48 -18.03
C GLU A 549 -28.06 -4.97 -18.04
N LYS A 550 -27.20 -4.32 -17.25
CA LYS A 550 -25.78 -4.68 -17.08
C LYS A 550 -25.60 -5.59 -15.86
N LEU A 551 -24.84 -6.68 -16.00
CA LEU A 551 -24.36 -7.47 -14.87
C LEU A 551 -23.46 -6.62 -13.97
N ARG A 552 -23.58 -6.79 -12.65
CA ARG A 552 -22.69 -6.17 -11.67
C ARG A 552 -21.34 -6.89 -11.70
N ALA A 553 -20.29 -6.16 -12.07
CA ALA A 553 -18.91 -6.54 -11.83
C ALA A 553 -18.45 -6.12 -10.42
N GLU A 554 -17.74 -6.98 -9.69
CA GLU A 554 -17.00 -6.63 -8.47
C GLU A 554 -15.90 -7.67 -8.19
N TYR A 555 -14.94 -7.33 -7.32
CA TYR A 555 -14.01 -8.31 -6.77
C TYR A 555 -14.71 -9.27 -5.79
N ASP A 556 -14.31 -10.54 -5.83
CA ASP A 556 -14.84 -11.60 -4.98
C ASP A 556 -13.74 -12.19 -4.11
N PHE A 557 -13.74 -11.81 -2.83
CA PHE A 557 -12.84 -12.30 -1.78
C PHE A 557 -13.35 -13.56 -1.07
N THR A 558 -14.43 -14.18 -1.58
CA THR A 558 -15.01 -15.41 -1.03
C THR A 558 -14.63 -16.66 -1.82
N ASP A 559 -14.32 -16.51 -3.11
CA ASP A 559 -13.85 -17.58 -4.00
C ASP A 559 -12.85 -17.04 -5.03
N ALA A 560 -11.71 -17.71 -5.21
CA ALA A 560 -10.66 -17.30 -6.15
C ALA A 560 -9.91 -18.50 -6.72
N TYR A 561 -9.29 -18.32 -7.89
CA TYR A 561 -8.43 -19.35 -8.46
C TYR A 561 -7.03 -19.30 -7.85
N ASN A 562 -6.34 -18.16 -7.93
CA ASN A 562 -4.99 -17.96 -7.38
C ASN A 562 -4.86 -16.59 -6.68
N GLY A 563 -4.40 -16.57 -5.43
CA GLY A 563 -4.28 -15.35 -4.62
C GLY A 563 -5.52 -15.07 -3.76
N GLY A 564 -5.83 -13.79 -3.53
CA GLY A 564 -6.83 -13.36 -2.53
C GLY A 564 -8.27 -13.18 -3.01
N ASN A 565 -8.48 -13.01 -4.32
CA ASN A 565 -9.79 -12.70 -4.91
C ASN A 565 -9.90 -13.11 -6.38
N SER A 566 -11.12 -13.21 -6.91
CA SER A 566 -11.41 -13.27 -8.36
C SER A 566 -12.20 -12.04 -8.82
N LEU A 567 -12.51 -11.94 -10.11
CA LEU A 567 -13.54 -11.03 -10.63
C LEU A 567 -14.87 -11.79 -10.72
N LYS A 568 -15.97 -11.19 -10.25
CA LYS A 568 -17.32 -11.77 -10.30
C LYS A 568 -18.27 -10.87 -11.09
N PHE A 569 -19.05 -11.48 -11.96
CA PHE A 569 -20.08 -10.85 -12.78
C PHE A 569 -21.43 -11.48 -12.45
N SER A 570 -22.38 -10.72 -11.92
CA SER A 570 -23.60 -11.28 -11.32
C SER A 570 -24.84 -10.37 -11.37
N GLY A 571 -26.03 -10.97 -11.31
CA GLY A 571 -27.32 -10.26 -11.33
C GLY A 571 -28.52 -11.18 -11.59
N ASP A 572 -29.74 -10.64 -11.53
CA ASP A 572 -30.94 -11.29 -12.10
C ASP A 572 -31.04 -10.86 -13.56
N VAL A 573 -30.93 -11.79 -14.51
CA VAL A 573 -31.10 -11.51 -15.94
C VAL A 573 -32.59 -11.69 -16.29
N VAL A 574 -33.22 -10.65 -16.83
CA VAL A 574 -34.69 -10.59 -17.01
C VAL A 574 -35.21 -11.17 -18.33
N GLY A 575 -34.35 -11.41 -19.32
CA GLY A 575 -34.73 -11.85 -20.67
C GLY A 575 -33.52 -12.08 -21.56
N LYS A 576 -33.72 -12.22 -22.88
CA LYS A 576 -32.59 -12.36 -23.83
C LYS A 576 -31.74 -11.08 -23.80
N THR A 577 -30.47 -11.22 -23.46
CA THR A 577 -29.54 -10.11 -23.24
C THR A 577 -28.14 -10.49 -23.67
N ASP A 578 -27.56 -9.69 -24.57
CA ASP A 578 -26.18 -9.82 -25.03
C ASP A 578 -25.38 -8.62 -24.50
N GLN A 579 -24.23 -8.84 -23.84
CA GLN A 579 -23.50 -7.78 -23.13
C GLN A 579 -22.00 -8.05 -22.97
N ASP A 580 -21.19 -7.02 -22.72
CA ASP A 580 -19.75 -7.15 -22.48
C ASP A 580 -19.22 -6.41 -21.25
N VAL A 581 -17.99 -6.79 -20.86
CA VAL A 581 -17.13 -6.05 -19.94
C VAL A 581 -15.74 -5.98 -20.55
N ASN A 582 -15.31 -4.78 -20.94
CA ASN A 582 -13.96 -4.51 -21.42
C ASN A 582 -13.04 -4.35 -20.21
N LEU A 583 -12.00 -5.17 -20.11
CA LEU A 583 -11.21 -5.34 -18.88
C LEU A 583 -9.83 -4.68 -18.96
N TYR A 584 -9.09 -4.94 -20.05
CA TYR A 584 -7.68 -4.53 -20.17
C TYR A 584 -7.40 -3.80 -21.47
N SER A 585 -6.67 -2.68 -21.37
CA SER A 585 -5.82 -2.19 -22.46
C SER A 585 -4.51 -2.98 -22.45
N THR A 586 -3.95 -3.26 -23.63
CA THR A 586 -2.74 -4.08 -23.81
C THR A 586 -1.92 -3.60 -25.02
N LYS A 587 -0.70 -4.13 -25.20
CA LYS A 587 0.02 -4.13 -26.48
C LYS A 587 0.85 -5.42 -26.58
N LEU A 588 0.16 -6.52 -26.88
CA LEU A 588 0.72 -7.88 -26.82
C LEU A 588 0.93 -8.47 -28.21
N GLU A 589 2.18 -8.76 -28.55
CA GLU A 589 2.60 -9.39 -29.81
C GLU A 589 2.21 -10.87 -29.86
N VAL A 590 1.58 -11.29 -30.96
CA VAL A 590 1.11 -12.66 -31.15
C VAL A 590 1.96 -13.40 -32.17
N THR A 591 2.24 -14.68 -31.92
CA THR A 591 3.00 -15.57 -32.81
C THR A 591 2.43 -16.99 -32.80
N GLU A 592 2.94 -17.88 -33.65
CA GLU A 592 2.59 -19.32 -33.76
C GLU A 592 2.66 -20.11 -32.43
N LYS A 593 3.30 -19.54 -31.40
CA LYS A 593 3.41 -20.14 -30.06
C LYS A 593 2.53 -19.45 -29.02
N THR A 594 1.89 -18.32 -29.33
CA THR A 594 1.14 -17.56 -28.33
C THR A 594 -0.17 -18.28 -28.01
N LYS A 595 -0.42 -18.50 -26.72
CA LYS A 595 -1.65 -19.12 -26.21
C LYS A 595 -2.34 -18.25 -25.17
N LEU A 596 -3.64 -18.44 -25.08
CA LEU A 596 -4.50 -17.95 -24.00
C LEU A 596 -4.64 -19.06 -22.96
N ARG A 597 -4.54 -18.73 -21.66
CA ARG A 597 -5.09 -19.53 -20.56
C ARG A 597 -6.13 -18.72 -19.78
N VAL A 598 -7.26 -19.35 -19.45
CA VAL A 598 -8.37 -18.72 -18.71
C VAL A 598 -8.83 -19.65 -17.59
N ALA A 599 -8.70 -19.23 -16.34
CA ALA A 599 -9.33 -19.91 -15.22
C ALA A 599 -10.66 -19.24 -14.85
N HIS A 600 -11.75 -20.01 -14.86
CA HIS A 600 -13.11 -19.49 -14.66
C HIS A 600 -14.04 -20.52 -14.00
N LYS A 601 -15.21 -20.03 -13.55
CA LYS A 601 -16.23 -20.79 -12.82
C LYS A 601 -17.62 -20.18 -13.01
N GLY A 602 -18.66 -21.01 -13.02
CA GLY A 602 -20.06 -20.60 -13.11
C GLY A 602 -20.53 -20.32 -14.53
N GLY A 603 -21.30 -19.24 -14.72
CA GLY A 603 -21.92 -18.88 -15.99
C GLY A 603 -23.15 -19.72 -16.34
N LYS A 604 -23.80 -20.34 -15.35
CA LYS A 604 -24.95 -21.23 -15.59
C LYS A 604 -26.11 -20.45 -16.20
N GLY A 605 -26.58 -20.87 -17.38
CA GLY A 605 -27.69 -20.22 -18.11
C GLY A 605 -27.28 -19.21 -19.18
N SER A 606 -25.99 -18.90 -19.33
CA SER A 606 -25.45 -18.06 -20.42
C SER A 606 -24.66 -18.90 -21.44
N LYS A 607 -24.05 -18.23 -22.42
CA LYS A 607 -22.70 -18.54 -22.87
C LYS A 607 -21.74 -17.42 -22.47
N VAL A 608 -20.46 -17.72 -22.34
CA VAL A 608 -19.42 -16.73 -22.04
C VAL A 608 -18.26 -16.88 -23.02
N TYR A 609 -17.81 -15.76 -23.55
CA TYR A 609 -16.71 -15.65 -24.49
C TYR A 609 -15.63 -14.73 -23.94
N MET A 610 -14.37 -15.02 -24.26
CA MET A 610 -13.29 -14.04 -24.20
C MET A 610 -12.96 -13.58 -25.62
N ALA A 611 -12.82 -12.26 -25.79
CA ALA A 611 -12.55 -11.64 -27.08
C ALA A 611 -11.41 -10.63 -27.00
N PHE A 612 -10.64 -10.51 -28.09
CA PHE A 612 -9.50 -9.60 -28.19
C PHE A 612 -9.69 -8.55 -29.30
N SER A 613 -9.30 -7.30 -29.03
CA SER A 613 -9.07 -6.34 -30.10
C SER A 613 -7.71 -6.58 -30.72
N THR A 614 -7.63 -6.62 -32.05
CA THR A 614 -6.36 -6.63 -32.79
C THR A 614 -6.02 -5.25 -33.40
N THR A 615 -6.76 -4.21 -33.02
CA THR A 615 -6.58 -2.82 -33.47
C THR A 615 -6.39 -1.84 -32.29
N PRO A 616 -5.61 -0.75 -32.47
CA PRO A 616 -5.42 0.26 -31.41
C PRO A 616 -6.71 1.01 -31.01
N ASP A 617 -7.75 0.99 -31.84
CA ASP A 617 -9.05 1.61 -31.59
C ASP A 617 -10.11 0.64 -31.04
N TYR A 618 -9.64 -0.43 -30.38
CA TYR A 618 -10.43 -1.36 -29.55
C TYR A 618 -11.63 -2.02 -30.26
N LYS A 619 -11.48 -2.38 -31.55
CA LYS A 619 -12.50 -3.13 -32.30
C LYS A 619 -12.33 -4.65 -32.14
N PHE A 620 -13.46 -5.32 -31.92
CA PHE A 620 -13.55 -6.78 -31.70
C PHE A 620 -14.18 -7.50 -32.90
N ASP A 621 -13.85 -7.07 -34.11
CA ASP A 621 -14.41 -7.55 -35.39
C ASP A 621 -13.65 -8.75 -36.01
N ASP A 622 -12.46 -9.07 -35.50
CA ASP A 622 -11.69 -10.24 -35.91
C ASP A 622 -12.28 -11.55 -35.36
N ALA A 623 -12.93 -12.35 -36.22
CA ALA A 623 -13.54 -13.62 -35.84
C ALA A 623 -12.56 -14.65 -35.25
N ASN A 624 -11.26 -14.61 -35.58
CA ASN A 624 -10.27 -15.51 -34.98
C ASN A 624 -9.97 -15.14 -33.51
N ALA A 625 -10.27 -13.91 -33.11
CA ALA A 625 -9.97 -13.33 -31.81
C ALA A 625 -11.03 -13.60 -30.73
N TRP A 626 -12.05 -14.42 -31.01
CA TRP A 626 -13.07 -14.86 -30.07
C TRP A 626 -12.85 -16.31 -29.64
N LYS A 627 -13.01 -16.61 -28.34
CA LYS A 627 -12.94 -17.97 -27.76
C LYS A 627 -14.13 -18.19 -26.83
N GLU A 628 -14.93 -19.22 -27.07
CA GLU A 628 -16.00 -19.64 -26.16
C GLU A 628 -15.41 -20.40 -24.96
N LEU A 629 -15.92 -20.18 -23.76
CA LEU A 629 -15.46 -20.83 -22.53
C LEU A 629 -16.34 -22.03 -22.17
N THR A 630 -15.74 -23.18 -21.83
CA THR A 630 -16.45 -24.40 -21.44
C THR A 630 -16.92 -24.30 -19.98
N ARG A 631 -18.02 -23.58 -19.77
CA ARG A 631 -18.62 -23.27 -18.47
C ARG A 631 -18.84 -24.51 -17.59
N SER A 632 -18.49 -24.39 -16.32
CA SER A 632 -18.55 -25.43 -15.29
C SER A 632 -19.03 -24.83 -13.96
N ASP A 633 -19.76 -25.59 -13.14
CA ASP A 633 -20.12 -25.14 -11.78
C ASP A 633 -18.87 -25.08 -10.84
N ASP A 634 -17.80 -25.80 -11.18
CA ASP A 634 -16.48 -25.82 -10.51
C ASP A 634 -15.41 -25.02 -11.28
N TRP A 635 -14.32 -24.64 -10.60
CA TRP A 635 -13.16 -23.99 -11.22
C TRP A 635 -12.53 -24.87 -12.31
N THR A 636 -12.41 -24.32 -13.51
CA THR A 636 -11.67 -24.91 -14.64
C THR A 636 -10.58 -23.95 -15.10
N ASN A 637 -9.58 -24.45 -15.84
CA ASN A 637 -8.52 -23.64 -16.45
C ASN A 637 -8.28 -24.16 -17.86
N GLU A 638 -8.78 -23.43 -18.86
CA GLU A 638 -8.74 -23.81 -20.27
C GLU A 638 -7.55 -23.14 -20.98
N GLU A 639 -6.95 -23.85 -21.94
CA GLU A 639 -5.91 -23.32 -22.81
C GLU A 639 -6.37 -23.30 -24.28
N PHE A 640 -6.25 -22.14 -24.93
CA PHE A 640 -6.63 -21.94 -26.33
C PHE A 640 -5.43 -21.47 -27.16
N ASP A 641 -5.35 -21.97 -28.39
CA ASP A 641 -4.36 -21.53 -29.37
C ASP A 641 -4.72 -20.16 -29.98
N LEU A 642 -3.72 -19.26 -30.07
CA LEU A 642 -3.82 -17.96 -30.73
C LEU A 642 -2.92 -17.85 -31.97
N GLY A 643 -2.29 -18.94 -32.45
CA GLY A 643 -1.47 -18.95 -33.67
C GLY A 643 -2.20 -18.43 -34.92
N SER A 644 -3.54 -18.58 -34.99
CA SER A 644 -4.38 -17.96 -36.04
C SER A 644 -4.43 -16.42 -36.04
N LEU A 645 -3.78 -15.78 -35.06
CA LEU A 645 -3.57 -14.33 -34.94
C LEU A 645 -2.07 -13.96 -35.03
N ALA A 646 -1.18 -14.90 -35.38
CA ALA A 646 0.26 -14.65 -35.45
C ALA A 646 0.61 -13.46 -36.36
N GLY A 647 1.58 -12.64 -35.93
CA GLY A 647 1.95 -11.39 -36.60
C GLY A 647 1.04 -10.20 -36.28
N LYS A 648 -0.09 -10.39 -35.57
CA LYS A 648 -0.91 -9.30 -35.04
C LYS A 648 -0.45 -8.85 -33.64
N THR A 649 -1.02 -7.75 -33.18
CA THR A 649 -0.89 -7.27 -31.80
C THR A 649 -2.29 -7.22 -31.17
N ILE A 650 -2.45 -7.79 -29.97
CA ILE A 650 -3.64 -7.64 -29.15
C ILE A 650 -3.55 -6.31 -28.39
N TYR A 651 -4.60 -5.51 -28.47
CA TYR A 651 -4.70 -4.17 -27.87
C TYR A 651 -5.74 -4.06 -26.76
N ALA A 652 -6.73 -4.95 -26.73
CA ALA A 652 -7.67 -5.02 -25.61
C ALA A 652 -8.19 -6.44 -25.35
N VAL A 653 -8.63 -6.70 -24.12
CA VAL A 653 -9.28 -7.95 -23.68
C VAL A 653 -10.65 -7.65 -23.09
N LYS A 654 -11.69 -8.38 -23.51
CA LYS A 654 -13.03 -8.30 -22.93
C LYS A 654 -13.66 -9.67 -22.69
N LEU A 655 -14.62 -9.72 -21.76
CA LEU A 655 -15.61 -10.80 -21.69
C LEU A 655 -16.89 -10.38 -22.43
N PHE A 656 -17.55 -11.33 -23.07
CA PHE A 656 -18.88 -11.16 -23.68
C PHE A 656 -19.82 -12.29 -23.22
N PHE A 657 -21.08 -11.96 -22.98
CA PHE A 657 -22.07 -12.82 -22.35
C PHE A 657 -23.35 -12.86 -23.18
N GLU A 658 -23.74 -14.04 -23.65
CA GLU A 658 -25.04 -14.28 -24.29
C GLU A 658 -26.01 -14.91 -23.28
N HIS A 659 -27.23 -14.40 -23.17
CA HIS A 659 -28.32 -15.05 -22.43
C HIS A 659 -29.52 -15.18 -23.35
N GLU A 660 -30.05 -16.40 -23.54
CA GLU A 660 -31.23 -16.64 -24.39
C GLU A 660 -32.58 -16.38 -23.69
N GLY A 661 -32.55 -16.08 -22.39
CA GLY A 661 -33.74 -15.86 -21.59
C GLY A 661 -33.41 -15.48 -20.16
N ALA A 662 -34.44 -15.44 -19.30
CA ALA A 662 -34.27 -15.03 -17.91
C ALA A 662 -33.46 -16.04 -17.09
N VAL A 663 -32.48 -15.56 -16.34
CA VAL A 663 -31.62 -16.37 -15.45
C VAL A 663 -31.54 -15.68 -14.08
N LYS A 664 -32.12 -16.32 -13.06
CA LYS A 664 -32.14 -15.79 -11.70
C LYS A 664 -30.86 -16.12 -10.93
N ASN A 665 -30.32 -15.16 -10.18
CA ASN A 665 -29.06 -15.23 -9.46
C ASN A 665 -27.91 -15.70 -10.39
N TYR A 666 -27.81 -15.14 -11.60
CA TYR A 666 -26.69 -15.41 -12.48
C TYR A 666 -25.38 -15.00 -11.82
N GLN A 667 -24.36 -15.84 -11.94
CA GLN A 667 -23.00 -15.57 -11.49
C GLN A 667 -21.98 -16.27 -12.39
N PHE A 668 -20.93 -15.55 -12.78
CA PHE A 668 -19.72 -16.06 -13.41
C PHE A 668 -18.50 -15.42 -12.74
N ASN A 669 -17.46 -16.21 -12.45
CA ASN A 669 -16.20 -15.74 -11.89
C ASN A 669 -15.04 -15.99 -12.86
N LEU A 670 -14.22 -14.96 -13.09
CA LEU A 670 -12.95 -15.02 -13.81
C LEU A 670 -11.82 -14.95 -12.77
N GLY A 671 -11.01 -16.01 -12.68
CA GLY A 671 -9.99 -16.19 -11.64
C GLY A 671 -8.54 -16.19 -12.14
N GLN A 672 -8.30 -16.41 -13.43
CA GLN A 672 -6.98 -16.16 -14.05
C GLN A 672 -7.13 -15.84 -15.54
N LEU A 673 -6.25 -14.95 -16.03
CA LEU A 673 -6.04 -14.62 -17.43
C LEU A 673 -4.55 -14.64 -17.73
N THR A 674 -4.13 -15.38 -18.75
CA THR A 674 -2.76 -15.37 -19.27
C THR A 674 -2.77 -15.33 -20.79
N ILE A 675 -1.96 -14.46 -21.40
CA ILE A 675 -1.63 -14.49 -22.84
C ILE A 675 -0.11 -14.60 -22.93
N SER A 676 0.41 -15.71 -23.46
CA SER A 676 1.86 -16.01 -23.38
C SER A 676 2.33 -16.93 -24.49
N ASP A 677 3.49 -16.65 -25.09
CA ASP A 677 4.23 -17.58 -25.97
C ASP A 677 5.13 -18.57 -25.20
N ASN A 678 5.30 -18.36 -23.89
CA ASN A 678 5.91 -19.30 -22.97
C ASN A 678 4.85 -20.17 -22.26
N HIS A 679 5.05 -21.49 -22.24
CA HIS A 679 4.22 -22.47 -21.51
C HIS A 679 5.07 -23.44 -20.66
N GLN A 680 6.37 -23.20 -20.55
CA GLN A 680 7.22 -23.97 -19.64
C GLN A 680 6.96 -23.51 -18.21
N THR A 681 6.94 -24.45 -17.28
CA THR A 681 6.99 -24.12 -15.84
C THR A 681 8.32 -23.41 -15.54
N PRO A 682 8.34 -22.38 -14.69
CA PRO A 682 9.60 -21.77 -14.27
C PRO A 682 10.45 -22.81 -13.53
N GLN A 683 11.78 -22.62 -13.52
CA GLN A 683 12.68 -23.49 -12.77
C GLN A 683 12.32 -23.46 -11.28
N ALA A 684 12.45 -24.61 -10.61
CA ALA A 684 12.34 -24.68 -9.17
C ALA A 684 13.41 -23.76 -8.52
N PRO A 685 13.08 -23.04 -7.43
CA PRO A 685 14.09 -22.37 -6.62
C PRO A 685 15.16 -23.35 -6.13
N THR A 686 16.35 -22.86 -5.78
CA THR A 686 17.45 -23.74 -5.31
C THR A 686 18.01 -23.27 -3.97
N GLY A 687 18.57 -24.19 -3.19
CA GLY A 687 19.21 -23.87 -1.91
C GLY A 687 18.27 -23.35 -0.82
N LEU A 688 16.98 -23.74 -0.82
CA LEU A 688 16.05 -23.35 0.25
C LEU A 688 16.60 -23.75 1.62
N SER A 689 16.66 -22.78 2.53
CA SER A 689 17.11 -22.98 3.90
C SER A 689 16.37 -22.05 4.87
N VAL A 690 16.25 -22.47 6.13
CA VAL A 690 15.83 -21.60 7.24
C VAL A 690 17.08 -20.92 7.77
N VAL A 691 17.23 -19.61 7.53
CA VAL A 691 18.45 -18.85 7.88
C VAL A 691 18.34 -18.16 9.24
N LYS A 692 17.12 -17.90 9.73
CA LYS A 692 16.84 -17.47 11.11
C LYS A 692 15.52 -18.10 11.60
N GLN A 693 15.40 -18.38 12.90
CA GLN A 693 14.17 -18.85 13.53
C GLN A 693 14.09 -18.40 15.01
N SER A 694 12.89 -18.07 15.50
CA SER A 694 12.61 -17.86 16.93
C SER A 694 11.36 -18.65 17.35
N LEU A 695 11.47 -19.45 18.40
CA LEU A 695 10.39 -20.33 18.87
C LEU A 695 9.64 -19.69 20.04
N LYS A 696 8.42 -19.25 19.76
CA LYS A 696 7.48 -18.69 20.77
C LYS A 696 6.94 -19.78 21.71
N ASN A 697 6.86 -21.03 21.23
CA ASN A 697 6.57 -22.27 21.97
C ASN A 697 6.73 -23.47 21.01
N ALA A 698 6.48 -24.71 21.46
CA ALA A 698 6.61 -25.88 20.60
C ALA A 698 5.59 -26.00 19.45
N GLN A 699 4.65 -25.06 19.26
CA GLN A 699 3.65 -25.07 18.18
C GLN A 699 3.57 -23.75 17.37
N GLU A 700 4.33 -22.71 17.73
CA GLU A 700 4.40 -21.43 17.00
C GLU A 700 5.84 -20.89 16.97
N ALA A 701 6.30 -20.45 15.78
CA ALA A 701 7.61 -19.83 15.59
C ALA A 701 7.58 -18.71 14.54
N GLU A 702 8.46 -17.72 14.67
CA GLU A 702 8.85 -16.83 13.57
C GLU A 702 10.04 -17.44 12.82
N ALA A 703 10.16 -17.21 11.52
CA ALA A 703 11.31 -17.64 10.73
C ALA A 703 11.69 -16.66 9.62
N VAL A 704 12.89 -16.82 9.08
CA VAL A 704 13.32 -16.25 7.79
C VAL A 704 13.87 -17.39 6.96
N VAL A 705 13.34 -17.56 5.74
CA VAL A 705 13.86 -18.50 4.75
C VAL A 705 14.59 -17.77 3.63
N GLN A 706 15.60 -18.42 3.05
CA GLN A 706 16.35 -17.89 1.92
C GLN A 706 16.57 -18.98 0.86
N PHE A 707 16.56 -18.58 -0.41
CA PHE A 707 16.78 -19.43 -1.58
C PHE A 707 17.34 -18.59 -2.74
N ALA A 708 17.85 -19.27 -3.77
CA ALA A 708 18.15 -18.67 -5.07
C ALA A 708 16.94 -18.81 -6.01
N GLY A 709 16.51 -17.67 -6.56
CA GLY A 709 15.40 -17.56 -7.52
C GLY A 709 15.84 -17.67 -8.98
N ASN A 710 14.97 -17.30 -9.92
CA ASN A 710 15.29 -17.21 -11.36
C ASN A 710 14.51 -16.07 -12.04
N LYS A 711 14.97 -15.65 -13.23
CA LYS A 711 14.42 -14.51 -13.99
C LYS A 711 12.98 -14.67 -14.48
N ASP A 712 12.48 -15.91 -14.59
CA ASP A 712 11.17 -16.22 -15.17
C ASP A 712 10.06 -16.28 -14.11
N ALA A 713 10.44 -16.35 -12.83
CA ALA A 713 9.58 -16.07 -11.70
C ALA A 713 9.10 -14.60 -11.72
N ASP A 714 7.86 -14.40 -11.29
CA ASP A 714 7.27 -13.11 -10.94
C ASP A 714 7.26 -12.91 -9.42
N PHE A 715 6.93 -13.97 -8.67
CA PHE A 715 7.04 -14.04 -7.22
C PHE A 715 7.15 -15.49 -6.73
N TYR A 716 7.27 -15.69 -5.42
CA TYR A 716 7.40 -16.98 -4.77
C TYR A 716 6.32 -17.18 -3.70
N GLU A 717 5.80 -18.40 -3.58
CA GLU A 717 4.86 -18.84 -2.54
C GLU A 717 5.58 -19.79 -1.57
N VAL A 718 5.50 -19.52 -0.26
CA VAL A 718 6.09 -20.37 0.79
C VAL A 718 5.00 -21.07 1.59
N TYR A 719 5.19 -22.37 1.84
CA TYR A 719 4.21 -23.24 2.50
C TYR A 719 4.84 -24.01 3.66
N GLU A 720 4.01 -24.33 4.66
CA GLU A 720 4.30 -25.34 5.69
C GLU A 720 3.47 -26.61 5.49
N LYS A 721 3.94 -27.70 6.09
CA LYS A 721 3.25 -28.99 6.11
C LYS A 721 2.72 -29.29 7.52
N ASP A 722 1.40 -29.40 7.69
CA ASP A 722 0.75 -29.79 8.96
C ASP A 722 -0.02 -31.10 8.75
N GLY A 723 0.50 -32.17 9.36
CA GLY A 723 0.16 -33.54 8.96
C GLY A 723 0.54 -33.79 7.51
N ASP A 724 -0.40 -34.34 6.72
CA ASP A 724 -0.20 -34.59 5.29
C ASP A 724 -0.52 -33.37 4.39
N ASN A 725 -0.99 -32.26 4.97
CA ASN A 725 -1.50 -31.11 4.22
C ASN A 725 -0.47 -29.98 4.10
N TRP A 726 -0.25 -29.49 2.87
CA TRP A 726 0.48 -28.24 2.61
C TRP A 726 -0.45 -27.02 2.76
N ARG A 727 -0.04 -26.04 3.56
CA ARG A 727 -0.72 -24.74 3.71
C ARG A 727 0.21 -23.59 3.37
N LEU A 728 -0.30 -22.61 2.64
CA LEU A 728 0.47 -21.41 2.27
C LEU A 728 0.61 -20.48 3.49
N LEU A 729 1.83 -20.01 3.73
CA LEU A 729 2.15 -19.05 4.78
C LEU A 729 2.08 -17.61 4.27
N THR A 730 2.81 -17.33 3.19
CA THR A 730 2.94 -16.00 2.58
C THR A 730 3.50 -16.14 1.15
N GLY A 731 3.55 -15.05 0.40
CA GLY A 731 4.31 -14.95 -0.84
C GLY A 731 4.97 -13.58 -0.98
N SER A 732 6.06 -13.52 -1.74
CA SER A 732 6.85 -12.30 -1.97
C SER A 732 7.62 -12.41 -3.27
N SER A 733 7.95 -11.28 -3.89
CA SER A 733 8.85 -11.21 -5.05
C SER A 733 10.31 -11.47 -4.66
N ALA A 734 10.67 -11.30 -3.39
CA ALA A 734 12.02 -11.47 -2.87
C ALA A 734 12.41 -12.94 -2.63
N SER A 735 13.71 -13.25 -2.76
CA SER A 735 14.26 -14.59 -2.48
C SER A 735 14.74 -14.79 -1.03
N THR A 736 14.49 -13.80 -0.16
CA THR A 736 14.57 -13.92 1.30
C THR A 736 13.21 -13.53 1.86
N ILE A 737 12.56 -14.42 2.60
CA ILE A 737 11.15 -14.27 3.01
C ILE A 737 11.01 -14.49 4.52
N TYR A 738 10.41 -13.51 5.20
CA TYR A 738 10.02 -13.62 6.61
C TYR A 738 8.68 -14.36 6.74
N LEU A 739 8.62 -15.29 7.68
CA LEU A 739 7.45 -16.11 8.01
C LEU A 739 6.99 -15.70 9.43
N PRO A 740 5.90 -14.91 9.57
CA PRO A 740 5.45 -14.42 10.89
C PRO A 740 4.88 -15.52 11.79
N LYS A 741 4.47 -16.65 11.22
CA LYS A 741 4.00 -17.81 11.95
C LYS A 741 4.21 -19.09 11.13
N VAL A 742 5.26 -19.84 11.46
CA VAL A 742 5.31 -21.30 11.24
C VAL A 742 4.57 -21.97 12.40
N SER A 743 3.77 -22.99 12.13
CA SER A 743 2.91 -23.64 13.11
C SER A 743 2.73 -25.13 12.86
N ARG A 744 2.48 -25.89 13.93
CA ARG A 744 2.11 -27.31 13.85
C ARG A 744 1.02 -27.66 14.84
N SER A 745 0.11 -28.53 14.44
CA SER A 745 -1.02 -28.97 15.28
C SER A 745 -0.55 -29.72 16.54
N ALA A 746 -1.40 -29.75 17.58
CA ALA A 746 -1.10 -30.42 18.86
C ALA A 746 -0.93 -31.96 18.76
N ASN A 747 -1.21 -32.55 17.60
CA ASN A 747 -0.99 -33.96 17.27
C ASN A 747 0.29 -34.19 16.43
N ALA A 748 1.03 -33.14 16.06
CA ALA A 748 2.21 -33.25 15.22
C ALA A 748 3.33 -34.03 15.93
N THR A 749 3.95 -34.95 15.20
CA THR A 749 4.97 -35.87 15.72
C THR A 749 6.38 -35.42 15.36
N GLY A 750 7.37 -35.84 16.16
CA GLY A 750 8.78 -35.52 15.92
C GLY A 750 9.20 -34.08 16.27
N THR A 751 10.41 -33.73 15.86
CA THR A 751 11.11 -32.48 16.21
C THR A 751 11.36 -31.56 15.01
N THR A 752 10.87 -31.93 13.82
CA THR A 752 11.05 -31.17 12.57
C THR A 752 9.74 -31.04 11.81
N GLN A 753 9.68 -30.12 10.84
CA GLN A 753 8.53 -29.88 9.98
C GLN A 753 9.01 -29.51 8.58
N GLU A 754 8.29 -29.93 7.55
CA GLU A 754 8.64 -29.63 6.16
C GLU A 754 8.12 -28.25 5.75
N LEU A 755 9.01 -27.44 5.16
CA LEU A 755 8.67 -26.21 4.44
C LEU A 755 8.95 -26.43 2.96
N LYS A 756 8.26 -25.70 2.08
CA LYS A 756 8.60 -25.62 0.66
C LYS A 756 8.43 -24.21 0.11
N VAL A 757 9.15 -23.91 -0.96
CA VAL A 757 8.95 -22.74 -1.81
C VAL A 757 8.62 -23.17 -3.24
N VAL A 758 7.74 -22.42 -3.89
CA VAL A 758 7.37 -22.55 -5.30
C VAL A 758 7.57 -21.20 -5.98
N ALA A 759 8.13 -21.17 -7.18
CA ALA A 759 8.14 -19.98 -8.03
C ALA A 759 6.84 -19.91 -8.84
N VAL A 760 6.17 -18.76 -8.81
CA VAL A 760 5.06 -18.44 -9.73
C VAL A 760 5.65 -17.64 -10.88
N GLY A 761 5.53 -18.16 -12.10
CA GLY A 761 6.13 -17.60 -13.29
C GLY A 761 5.36 -16.40 -13.84
N LYS A 762 6.08 -15.52 -14.57
CA LYS A 762 5.50 -14.41 -15.35
C LYS A 762 4.46 -14.87 -16.40
N ASN A 763 4.46 -16.16 -16.73
CA ASN A 763 3.48 -16.83 -17.59
C ASN A 763 2.34 -17.55 -16.82
N GLY A 764 2.17 -17.27 -15.54
CA GLY A 764 1.07 -17.80 -14.70
C GLY A 764 1.18 -19.29 -14.34
N LEU A 765 2.35 -19.91 -14.52
CA LEU A 765 2.61 -21.31 -14.18
C LEU A 765 3.50 -21.45 -12.94
N ARG A 766 3.26 -22.46 -12.12
CA ARG A 766 4.09 -22.80 -10.95
C ARG A 766 5.29 -23.67 -11.32
N SER A 767 6.40 -23.51 -10.61
CA SER A 767 7.53 -24.44 -10.65
C SER A 767 7.23 -25.74 -9.90
N GLU A 768 8.10 -26.73 -10.08
CA GLU A 768 8.30 -27.75 -9.03
C GLU A 768 8.80 -27.11 -7.74
N ALA A 769 8.53 -27.75 -6.60
CA ALA A 769 8.85 -27.19 -5.29
C ALA A 769 10.26 -27.53 -4.81
N ALA A 770 10.93 -26.58 -4.17
CA ALA A 770 12.12 -26.84 -3.37
C ALA A 770 11.72 -26.95 -1.89
N THR A 771 12.24 -27.97 -1.18
CA THR A 771 11.85 -28.26 0.21
C THR A 771 13.02 -28.06 1.18
N ALA A 772 12.69 -27.76 2.44
CA ALA A 772 13.64 -27.62 3.55
C ALA A 772 12.98 -28.11 4.85
N SER A 773 13.80 -28.41 5.85
CA SER A 773 13.32 -28.85 7.17
C SER A 773 13.46 -27.73 8.20
N PHE A 774 12.34 -27.28 8.74
CA PHE A 774 12.31 -26.41 9.92
C PHE A 774 12.53 -27.26 11.16
N ASN A 775 13.56 -26.95 11.95
CA ASN A 775 13.92 -27.72 13.12
C ASN A 775 13.33 -27.08 14.39
N TRP A 776 12.29 -27.69 14.96
CA TRP A 776 11.72 -27.26 16.23
C TRP A 776 12.61 -27.60 17.43
N GLY A 777 13.55 -28.54 17.30
CA GLY A 777 14.41 -29.02 18.39
C GLY A 777 13.70 -29.81 19.51
N MET A 778 12.36 -29.79 19.53
CA MET A 778 11.49 -30.37 20.55
C MET A 778 10.19 -30.91 19.93
N THR A 779 9.49 -31.78 20.63
CA THR A 779 8.14 -32.25 20.27
C THR A 779 7.07 -31.27 20.78
N VAL A 780 5.83 -31.41 20.31
CA VAL A 780 4.70 -30.58 20.76
C VAL A 780 4.32 -30.76 22.23
N GLN A 781 4.81 -31.83 22.90
CA GLN A 781 4.51 -32.16 24.29
C GLN A 781 5.55 -31.61 25.28
N ASP A 782 6.73 -31.20 24.80
CA ASP A 782 7.84 -30.75 25.66
C ASP A 782 7.63 -29.33 26.23
N THR A 783 6.68 -28.57 25.69
CA THR A 783 6.21 -27.30 26.29
C THR A 783 4.73 -27.38 26.64
N THR A 784 4.37 -27.00 27.86
CA THR A 784 2.96 -26.68 28.15
C THR A 784 2.56 -25.43 27.36
N LEU A 785 1.51 -25.52 26.55
CA LEU A 785 1.05 -24.40 25.74
C LEU A 785 0.72 -23.17 26.61
N PRO A 786 1.20 -21.97 26.26
CA PRO A 786 0.69 -20.73 26.85
C PRO A 786 -0.83 -20.68 26.70
N ARG A 787 -1.57 -20.44 27.80
CA ARG A 787 -3.04 -20.31 27.72
C ARG A 787 -3.38 -19.22 26.69
N PRO A 788 -4.21 -19.49 25.67
CA PRO A 788 -4.44 -18.58 24.56
C PRO A 788 -4.68 -17.13 24.99
N LEU A 789 -4.08 -16.19 24.24
CA LEU A 789 -4.60 -14.83 24.19
C LEU A 789 -6.07 -14.96 23.75
N ALA A 790 -6.97 -14.52 24.62
CA ALA A 790 -8.38 -14.80 24.44
C ALA A 790 -9.06 -13.69 23.61
N GLU A 791 -10.12 -14.12 22.92
CA GLU A 791 -10.95 -13.36 21.99
C GLU A 791 -11.16 -11.88 22.38
N ASN A 792 -11.01 -10.94 21.43
CA ASN A 792 -11.55 -9.60 21.61
C ASN A 792 -13.05 -9.65 21.32
N ILE A 793 -13.90 -9.33 22.31
CA ILE A 793 -15.37 -9.45 22.24
C ILE A 793 -16.10 -8.13 22.04
N VAL A 794 -15.36 -7.03 21.99
CA VAL A 794 -15.90 -5.71 21.70
C VAL A 794 -16.20 -5.46 20.21
N PRO A 795 -15.51 -6.09 19.23
CA PRO A 795 -15.99 -6.11 17.85
C PRO A 795 -17.44 -6.61 17.75
N GLY A 796 -18.31 -5.75 17.20
CA GLY A 796 -19.75 -5.99 17.10
C GLY A 796 -20.58 -5.63 18.35
N ALA A 797 -19.96 -5.12 19.41
CA ALA A 797 -20.68 -4.39 20.46
C ALA A 797 -21.32 -3.10 19.88
N LYS A 798 -22.19 -2.46 20.67
CA LYS A 798 -22.84 -1.19 20.30
C LYS A 798 -22.73 -0.18 21.43
N VAL A 799 -22.61 1.11 21.12
CA VAL A 799 -22.91 2.16 22.09
C VAL A 799 -24.42 2.11 22.42
N ILE A 800 -24.76 2.16 23.71
CA ILE A 800 -26.14 2.20 24.23
C ILE A 800 -26.43 3.45 25.07
N GLY A 801 -25.42 4.28 25.33
CA GLY A 801 -25.55 5.57 25.99
C GLY A 801 -24.22 6.32 25.97
N SER A 802 -24.27 7.66 25.96
CA SER A 802 -23.10 8.53 26.02
C SER A 802 -23.47 9.85 26.69
N THR A 803 -22.53 10.45 27.42
CA THR A 803 -22.58 11.86 27.84
C THR A 803 -21.61 12.74 27.05
N PHE A 804 -20.90 12.18 26.08
CA PHE A 804 -20.07 12.89 25.11
C PHE A 804 -20.88 13.15 23.82
N PRO A 805 -20.60 14.25 23.08
CA PRO A 805 -21.30 14.55 21.84
C PRO A 805 -21.10 13.45 20.78
N ASN A 806 -22.14 13.20 19.98
CA ASN A 806 -22.04 12.33 18.82
C ASN A 806 -21.34 13.09 17.68
N THR A 807 -20.04 12.86 17.50
CA THR A 807 -19.28 13.35 16.34
C THR A 807 -19.55 12.49 15.12
N GLU A 808 -19.97 13.11 14.01
CA GLU A 808 -20.03 12.43 12.71
C GLU A 808 -18.65 12.46 12.03
N GLY A 809 -18.18 11.31 11.54
CA GLY A 809 -16.88 11.18 10.87
C GLY A 809 -16.04 10.01 11.40
N GLY A 810 -14.76 9.96 10.99
CA GLY A 810 -13.81 8.90 11.34
C GLY A 810 -13.27 8.94 12.78
N GLU A 811 -13.76 9.85 13.63
CA GLU A 811 -13.33 9.99 15.03
C GLU A 811 -14.49 9.84 16.04
N GLY A 812 -15.64 9.33 15.60
CA GLY A 812 -16.82 9.12 16.45
C GLY A 812 -16.67 7.99 17.48
N ILE A 813 -17.57 7.97 18.48
CA ILE A 813 -17.50 7.07 19.65
C ILE A 813 -17.39 5.58 19.27
N GLU A 814 -18.07 5.13 18.22
CA GLU A 814 -18.00 3.76 17.70
C GLU A 814 -16.57 3.32 17.29
N GLY A 815 -15.63 4.26 17.13
CA GLY A 815 -14.19 4.01 17.00
C GLY A 815 -13.56 3.31 18.20
N MET A 816 -14.23 3.25 19.37
CA MET A 816 -13.82 2.40 20.51
C MET A 816 -14.23 0.92 20.39
N LEU A 817 -14.98 0.56 19.34
CA LEU A 817 -15.58 -0.77 19.18
C LEU A 817 -15.10 -1.50 17.92
N ASN A 818 -14.34 -0.84 17.02
CA ASN A 818 -13.77 -1.46 15.81
C ASN A 818 -12.76 -2.59 16.11
N GLY A 819 -12.03 -2.49 17.23
CA GLY A 819 -10.97 -3.40 17.61
C GLY A 819 -9.61 -3.19 16.91
N THR A 820 -9.49 -2.20 16.02
CA THR A 820 -8.29 -1.92 15.22
C THR A 820 -7.60 -0.61 15.63
N ILE A 821 -6.35 -0.44 15.21
CA ILE A 821 -5.54 0.76 15.48
C ILE A 821 -4.65 1.10 14.25
N THR A 822 -5.19 0.81 13.06
CA THR A 822 -4.41 0.74 11.80
C THR A 822 -4.10 2.11 11.20
N SER A 823 -4.86 3.15 11.54
CA SER A 823 -4.69 4.53 11.05
C SER A 823 -5.20 5.56 12.06
N LEU A 824 -5.00 6.85 11.77
CA LEU A 824 -5.55 7.97 12.54
C LEU A 824 -7.09 8.05 12.50
N SER A 825 -7.77 7.29 11.63
CA SER A 825 -9.23 7.16 11.58
C SER A 825 -9.77 5.91 12.30
N ASP A 826 -8.90 5.14 12.96
CA ASP A 826 -9.30 4.10 13.94
C ASP A 826 -9.23 4.71 15.36
N LYS A 827 -9.98 5.77 15.64
CA LYS A 827 -10.02 6.40 16.98
C LYS A 827 -11.40 6.96 17.35
N TRP A 828 -11.57 7.21 18.64
CA TRP A 828 -12.62 8.10 19.16
C TRP A 828 -11.92 9.27 19.86
N SER A 829 -12.20 10.49 19.44
CA SER A 829 -11.71 11.73 20.07
C SER A 829 -12.85 12.55 20.70
N SER A 830 -12.50 13.38 21.69
CA SER A 830 -13.43 14.29 22.36
C SER A 830 -12.70 15.50 22.93
N GLY A 831 -13.19 16.71 22.64
CA GLY A 831 -12.78 17.95 23.33
C GLY A 831 -13.43 18.15 24.71
N GLN A 832 -14.43 17.35 25.05
CA GLN A 832 -15.00 17.28 26.40
C GLN A 832 -14.14 16.37 27.28
N LEU A 833 -13.69 16.89 28.43
CA LEU A 833 -12.65 16.29 29.28
C LEU A 833 -13.13 15.18 30.24
N SER A 834 -14.43 15.02 30.45
CA SER A 834 -14.98 13.98 31.33
C SER A 834 -16.42 13.62 30.95
N GLY A 835 -16.86 12.41 31.34
CA GLY A 835 -18.15 11.87 30.92
C GLY A 835 -18.23 10.36 31.05
N SER A 836 -19.18 9.72 30.36
CA SER A 836 -19.24 8.26 30.27
C SER A 836 -19.82 7.77 28.95
N VAL A 837 -19.36 6.60 28.50
CA VAL A 837 -19.95 5.81 27.40
C VAL A 837 -20.35 4.44 27.92
N ASP A 838 -21.58 4.07 27.62
CA ASP A 838 -22.18 2.78 27.94
C ASP A 838 -22.21 1.92 26.67
N ILE A 839 -21.68 0.71 26.74
CA ILE A 839 -21.57 -0.23 25.62
C ILE A 839 -22.28 -1.55 25.94
N ARG A 840 -22.87 -2.17 24.93
CA ARG A 840 -23.51 -3.48 25.01
C ARG A 840 -22.77 -4.49 24.15
N LEU A 841 -22.19 -5.50 24.79
CA LEU A 841 -21.56 -6.64 24.12
C LEU A 841 -22.59 -7.46 23.33
N THR A 842 -22.13 -8.20 22.31
CA THR A 842 -22.98 -9.05 21.45
C THR A 842 -23.80 -10.11 22.20
N LYS A 843 -23.32 -10.53 23.38
CA LYS A 843 -23.98 -11.42 24.35
C LYS A 843 -23.32 -11.22 25.73
N PRO A 844 -23.92 -11.67 26.84
CA PRO A 844 -23.25 -11.66 28.15
C PRO A 844 -21.93 -12.45 28.11
N ARG A 845 -20.87 -11.91 28.75
CA ARG A 845 -19.52 -12.49 28.76
C ARG A 845 -18.87 -12.34 30.14
N THR A 846 -18.09 -13.34 30.54
CA THR A 846 -17.32 -13.34 31.81
C THR A 846 -15.93 -12.74 31.60
N VAL A 847 -15.77 -11.47 31.95
CA VAL A 847 -14.56 -10.66 31.78
C VAL A 847 -13.65 -10.81 33.01
N VAL A 848 -12.36 -11.07 32.79
CA VAL A 848 -11.30 -11.13 33.83
C VAL A 848 -10.12 -10.21 33.53
N ARG A 849 -10.10 -9.60 32.34
CA ARG A 849 -9.07 -8.69 31.85
C ARG A 849 -9.77 -7.61 31.03
N TRP A 850 -9.24 -6.41 31.05
CA TRP A 850 -9.64 -5.29 30.24
C TRP A 850 -8.37 -4.62 29.73
N VAL A 851 -8.35 -4.29 28.44
CA VAL A 851 -7.26 -3.58 27.77
C VAL A 851 -7.90 -2.40 27.06
N MET A 852 -7.32 -1.22 27.25
CA MET A 852 -7.75 0.04 26.66
C MET A 852 -6.54 0.76 26.05
N ASP A 853 -6.60 0.98 24.74
CA ASP A 853 -5.58 1.69 23.97
C ASP A 853 -5.88 3.20 24.01
N HIS A 854 -4.86 4.05 24.14
CA HIS A 854 -5.01 5.51 24.21
C HIS A 854 -4.52 6.19 22.91
N ALA A 855 -4.61 7.52 22.83
CA ALA A 855 -4.04 8.32 21.73
C ALA A 855 -2.58 7.92 21.45
N GLY A 856 -1.81 7.74 22.53
CA GLY A 856 -0.45 7.20 22.56
C GLY A 856 -0.20 5.97 21.71
N ALA A 857 -1.12 5.01 21.72
CA ALA A 857 -0.98 3.75 20.98
C ALA A 857 -1.35 3.90 19.50
N GLY A 858 -2.07 4.97 19.14
CA GLY A 858 -2.46 5.30 17.77
C GLY A 858 -1.47 6.23 17.03
N GLY A 859 -0.33 6.56 17.63
CA GLY A 859 0.68 7.44 17.03
C GLY A 859 0.61 8.91 17.45
N GLU A 860 -0.36 9.30 18.30
CA GLU A 860 -0.49 10.65 18.85
C GLU A 860 0.19 10.71 20.23
N SER A 861 0.97 11.76 20.57
CA SER A 861 1.62 11.87 21.90
C SER A 861 2.59 10.71 22.27
N VAL A 862 3.20 10.04 21.28
CA VAL A 862 4.05 8.84 21.50
C VAL A 862 5.21 9.09 22.48
N ASN A 863 5.77 10.30 22.49
CA ASN A 863 6.98 10.62 23.25
C ASN A 863 6.71 11.24 24.64
N ASP A 864 5.47 11.65 24.94
CA ASP A 864 5.12 12.40 26.16
C ASP A 864 3.88 11.86 26.91
N GLY A 865 3.01 11.11 26.23
CA GLY A 865 1.76 10.58 26.76
C GLY A 865 0.71 11.62 27.12
N LEU A 866 0.84 12.88 26.70
CA LEU A 866 -0.02 14.00 27.16
C LEU A 866 -1.48 13.88 26.72
N MET A 867 -1.75 13.23 25.57
CA MET A 867 -3.12 12.95 25.09
C MET A 867 -3.66 11.57 25.54
N ASN A 868 -2.98 10.87 26.45
CA ASN A 868 -3.52 9.65 27.06
C ASN A 868 -4.55 10.00 28.13
N THR A 869 -5.73 9.36 28.12
CA THR A 869 -6.68 9.42 29.24
C THR A 869 -6.02 8.96 30.54
N LYS A 870 -6.24 9.71 31.60
CA LYS A 870 -5.40 9.69 32.81
C LYS A 870 -6.14 9.15 34.02
N ASP A 871 -7.36 9.62 34.27
CA ASP A 871 -8.22 9.17 35.37
C ASP A 871 -9.55 8.65 34.81
N PHE A 872 -9.85 7.37 35.00
CA PHE A 872 -11.06 6.73 34.45
C PHE A 872 -11.48 5.49 35.24
N ASP A 873 -12.75 5.16 35.15
CA ASP A 873 -13.42 4.05 35.84
C ASP A 873 -14.05 3.09 34.84
N LEU A 874 -13.87 1.79 35.05
CA LEU A 874 -14.67 0.76 34.40
C LEU A 874 -15.80 0.33 35.33
N TYR A 875 -17.04 0.41 34.86
CA TYR A 875 -18.24 -0.13 35.50
C TYR A 875 -18.84 -1.26 34.64
N TYR A 876 -19.60 -2.14 35.29
CA TYR A 876 -20.44 -3.15 34.66
C TYR A 876 -21.86 -3.05 35.19
N LYS A 877 -22.84 -3.48 34.40
CA LYS A 877 -24.22 -3.61 34.85
C LYS A 877 -24.44 -5.03 35.38
N ASP A 878 -24.93 -5.16 36.61
CA ASP A 878 -25.18 -6.46 37.22
C ASP A 878 -26.56 -7.05 36.85
N THR A 879 -26.91 -8.18 37.47
CA THR A 879 -28.18 -8.90 37.23
C THR A 879 -29.41 -8.10 37.61
N ASP A 880 -29.26 -7.14 38.52
CA ASP A 880 -30.36 -6.38 39.10
C ASP A 880 -30.58 -5.07 38.32
N GLY A 881 -29.71 -4.81 37.33
CA GLY A 881 -29.73 -3.63 36.46
C GLY A 881 -28.87 -2.47 36.97
N GLU A 882 -28.08 -2.69 38.02
CA GLU A 882 -27.34 -1.63 38.70
C GLU A 882 -25.89 -1.50 38.20
N TRP A 883 -25.40 -0.28 38.10
CA TRP A 883 -24.01 -0.01 37.71
C TRP A 883 -23.05 -0.22 38.89
N LYS A 884 -22.20 -1.25 38.80
CA LYS A 884 -21.19 -1.57 39.81
C LYS A 884 -19.79 -1.31 39.26
N LEU A 885 -18.91 -0.82 40.12
CA LEU A 885 -17.51 -0.53 39.78
C LEU A 885 -16.73 -1.85 39.58
N ALA A 886 -16.04 -1.99 38.45
CA ALA A 886 -15.14 -3.10 38.15
C ALA A 886 -13.67 -2.74 38.45
N LYS A 887 -13.25 -1.51 38.11
CA LYS A 887 -11.89 -1.02 38.36
C LYS A 887 -11.82 0.51 38.29
N GLU A 888 -10.93 1.10 39.08
CA GLU A 888 -10.48 2.49 38.94
C GLU A 888 -9.07 2.53 38.34
N VAL A 889 -8.80 3.53 37.51
CA VAL A 889 -7.47 3.88 36.99
C VAL A 889 -7.22 5.36 37.29
N ARG A 890 -6.04 5.68 37.83
CA ARG A 890 -5.68 7.05 38.22
C ARG A 890 -4.24 7.36 37.80
N GLY A 891 -3.99 8.60 37.37
CA GLY A 891 -2.66 9.08 36.99
C GLY A 891 -2.01 8.32 35.84
N ASN A 892 -2.79 7.69 34.96
CA ASN A 892 -2.27 6.90 33.85
C ASN A 892 -1.37 7.76 32.92
N LYS A 893 -0.26 7.15 32.50
CA LYS A 893 0.63 7.66 31.45
C LYS A 893 0.88 6.64 30.34
N ALA A 894 0.44 5.40 30.50
CA ALA A 894 0.69 4.34 29.54
C ALA A 894 -0.19 4.52 28.29
N HIS A 895 0.43 4.39 27.12
CA HIS A 895 -0.24 4.40 25.82
C HIS A 895 -1.25 3.24 25.68
N VAL A 896 -1.07 2.15 26.43
CA VAL A 896 -2.03 1.04 26.57
C VAL A 896 -2.18 0.73 28.06
N THR A 897 -3.42 0.78 28.56
CA THR A 897 -3.76 0.33 29.91
C THR A 897 -4.24 -1.13 29.84
N ASP A 898 -3.45 -2.05 30.38
CA ASP A 898 -3.75 -3.50 30.43
C ASP A 898 -3.93 -3.95 31.89
N ILE A 899 -5.16 -4.34 32.25
CA ILE A 899 -5.54 -4.64 33.63
C ILE A 899 -6.24 -6.00 33.72
N THR A 900 -5.76 -6.84 34.64
CA THR A 900 -6.53 -7.99 35.15
C THR A 900 -7.51 -7.50 36.21
N LEU A 901 -8.79 -7.86 36.09
CA LEU A 901 -9.83 -7.50 37.05
C LEU A 901 -9.71 -8.39 38.30
N ASP A 902 -9.96 -7.81 39.48
CA ASP A 902 -9.69 -8.45 40.78
C ASP A 902 -10.57 -9.69 41.04
N LYS A 903 -11.66 -9.84 40.27
CA LYS A 903 -12.49 -11.03 40.17
C LYS A 903 -13.07 -11.16 38.75
N PRO A 904 -13.47 -12.36 38.30
CA PRO A 904 -14.31 -12.52 37.12
C PRO A 904 -15.66 -11.79 37.28
N ILE A 905 -16.07 -11.06 36.24
CA ILE A 905 -17.33 -10.30 36.18
C ILE A 905 -18.10 -10.74 34.95
N THR A 906 -19.31 -11.28 35.14
CA THR A 906 -20.21 -11.66 34.04
C THR A 906 -21.23 -10.56 33.82
N ALA A 907 -21.13 -9.86 32.70
CA ALA A 907 -22.04 -8.79 32.31
C ALA A 907 -22.17 -8.71 30.78
N GLN A 908 -23.20 -8.01 30.31
CA GLN A 908 -23.35 -7.65 28.88
C GLN A 908 -23.16 -6.15 28.66
N ASP A 909 -23.67 -5.33 29.57
CA ASP A 909 -23.55 -3.87 29.53
C ASP A 909 -22.35 -3.43 30.40
N TRP A 910 -21.50 -2.59 29.82
CA TRP A 910 -20.28 -2.04 30.44
C TRP A 910 -20.26 -0.53 30.26
N ARG A 911 -19.65 0.19 31.20
CA ARG A 911 -19.55 1.65 31.17
C ARG A 911 -18.10 2.07 31.39
N LEU A 912 -17.54 2.82 30.44
CA LEU A 912 -16.31 3.56 30.63
C LEU A 912 -16.68 4.98 31.07
N LYS A 913 -16.29 5.37 32.29
CA LYS A 913 -16.52 6.72 32.83
C LYS A 913 -15.18 7.42 32.99
N VAL A 914 -15.02 8.54 32.31
CA VAL A 914 -13.78 9.31 32.26
C VAL A 914 -13.85 10.51 33.21
N ILE A 915 -12.73 10.79 33.86
CA ILE A 915 -12.59 11.82 34.90
C ILE A 915 -11.54 12.87 34.47
N THR A 916 -10.36 12.45 33.98
CA THR A 916 -9.34 13.29 33.33
C THR A 916 -8.59 12.54 32.22
#